data_AF-A0A1X7KIX9-F1
#
_entry.id   AF-A0A1X7KIX9-F1
#
_cell.length_a   1.000
_cell.length_b   1.000
_cell.length_c   1.000
_cell.angle_alpha   90.00
_cell.angle_beta   90.00
_cell.angle_gamma   90.00
#
_symmetry.space_group_name_H-M   'P 1'
#
loop_
_entity.id
_entity.type
_entity.pdbx_description
1 polymer ?
#
loop_
_entity_poly.entity_id
_entity_poly.type
_entity_poly.pdbx_seq_one_letter_code
_entity_poly.pdbx_strand_id
1 'polypeptide(L)'
;MKTKTLFILTTVLSATSLVLNAQKSEFTQPVVGEENNYEEKEGLVIIEAEYFYKQSNYEKRQWYRTSKLESPQLGQDVEENPLNSASNNAYIEILPDTRINHSDKLIHGENFSNDPGKAAIVHYKVKINNPGRYYIWARAFSTGSEDNSIHVGLNNEWPVHGQRMQWCEGKNKWTWESKQRTKDVHCGVPNKIYLNIEKSGIHDIQFSMREDGFVFDKFLMTNDIDYIPKEQGTAVSASLPVTTYFQTISSTVLENKTLPVDDFPIGETGFYRDADGKWLAIEPEKNKEAQTTTTFNFKSANYDILLVAVGENDGRSKFTIRINDKELGSYSPPLAKKIFEEGKNYNALWENVSLKKGDKISVKSIIGSEDGKEWARGRWSGIIFTPVGKGKEVQQTPFDPSPEETEITKLTIKPPMGRIAIVADGNSPDPDDLGGTAVSIALLRASGLENRLVHYSHSCDLAGDNRISEAAEKERHALMQAACDVTARRWGGFDGLTFLDAKWQKEKTVKDLSAAINASSKEDPLWIIEAGEPDIIGMALAASKKSKHKYVKVITHHPANDDAGDFYTWQQILDFGVEEVRIPDQNTNLKVALPEWDWAKNHPDPRVQWVWIQGKIAEVDDVVTFQKGKWDCSDAGMVLYWITGATNGGLTLGTVNDIKKILLYFIENSKDH
;
A
#
# COMPACT_ATOMS: atom_id res chain seq x y z
N MET A 1 50.62 -22.65 -74.54
CA MET A 1 49.44 -21.83 -74.87
C MET A 1 48.49 -21.81 -73.68
N LYS A 2 48.38 -20.64 -73.05
CA LYS A 2 47.30 -20.09 -72.21
C LYS A 2 46.33 -21.05 -71.50
N THR A 3 46.55 -21.23 -70.19
CA THR A 3 45.53 -21.54 -69.18
C THR A 3 44.87 -20.23 -68.73
N LYS A 4 43.55 -20.12 -68.84
CA LYS A 4 42.74 -19.12 -68.12
C LYS A 4 42.02 -19.84 -66.99
N THR A 5 42.30 -19.48 -65.75
CA THR A 5 41.39 -19.78 -64.64
C THR A 5 41.38 -18.60 -63.68
N LEU A 6 40.16 -18.25 -63.32
CA LEU A 6 39.68 -17.05 -62.66
C LEU A 6 40.17 -16.98 -61.20
N PHE A 7 40.78 -15.87 -60.82
CA PHE A 7 41.07 -15.54 -59.41
C PHE A 7 39.79 -14.97 -58.79
N ILE A 8 39.19 -15.67 -57.83
CA ILE A 8 38.24 -15.09 -56.88
C ILE A 8 38.85 -15.20 -55.49
N LEU A 9 39.08 -14.01 -54.92
CA LEU A 9 39.60 -13.74 -53.60
C LEU A 9 38.65 -14.33 -52.54
N THR A 10 39.13 -15.29 -51.74
CA THR A 10 38.43 -15.74 -50.52
C THR A 10 39.21 -15.23 -49.32
N THR A 11 38.70 -14.18 -48.69
CA THR A 11 39.16 -13.64 -47.41
C THR A 11 38.88 -14.67 -46.31
N VAL A 12 39.93 -15.11 -45.63
CA VAL A 12 39.84 -15.93 -44.41
C VAL A 12 39.32 -15.03 -43.30
N LEU A 13 38.06 -15.20 -42.90
CA LEU A 13 37.53 -14.64 -41.66
C LEU A 13 37.79 -15.67 -40.55
N SER A 14 38.76 -15.38 -39.70
CA SER A 14 38.96 -16.02 -38.41
C SER A 14 37.79 -15.66 -37.50
N ALA A 15 36.71 -16.43 -37.54
CA ALA A 15 35.61 -16.30 -36.58
C ALA A 15 36.07 -16.90 -35.24
N THR A 16 36.64 -16.05 -34.39
CA THR A 16 36.67 -16.26 -32.95
C THR A 16 35.27 -16.59 -32.46
N SER A 17 35.16 -17.73 -31.79
CA SER A 17 34.00 -18.20 -31.03
C SER A 17 33.38 -17.07 -30.21
N LEU A 18 32.28 -16.53 -30.71
CA LEU A 18 31.35 -15.70 -29.95
C LEU A 18 30.73 -16.59 -28.86
N VAL A 19 31.19 -16.40 -27.64
CA VAL A 19 30.42 -16.77 -26.44
C VAL A 19 29.16 -15.91 -26.48
N LEU A 20 28.05 -16.51 -26.91
CA LEU A 20 26.71 -16.03 -26.62
C LEU A 20 26.54 -16.07 -25.10
N ASN A 21 26.87 -14.97 -24.42
CA ASN A 21 26.26 -14.70 -23.13
C ASN A 21 24.78 -14.46 -23.43
N ALA A 22 23.95 -15.46 -23.13
CA ALA A 22 22.51 -15.29 -23.10
C ALA A 22 22.21 -14.05 -22.24
N GLN A 23 21.60 -13.03 -22.84
CA GLN A 23 20.96 -11.96 -22.08
C GLN A 23 19.96 -12.64 -21.15
N LYS A 24 20.24 -12.65 -19.85
CA LYS A 24 19.25 -13.05 -18.85
C LYS A 24 18.03 -12.15 -19.06
N SER A 25 16.90 -12.77 -19.40
CA SER A 25 15.63 -12.07 -19.57
C SER A 25 15.23 -11.39 -18.25
N GLU A 26 14.74 -10.14 -18.31
CA GLU A 26 14.25 -9.38 -17.15
C GLU A 26 13.20 -10.16 -16.34
N PHE A 27 12.40 -11.01 -17.00
CA PHE A 27 11.34 -11.83 -16.40
C PHE A 27 11.86 -12.95 -15.49
N THR A 28 13.15 -13.25 -15.54
CA THR A 28 13.78 -14.31 -14.74
C THR A 28 14.62 -13.76 -13.58
N GLN A 29 14.78 -12.44 -13.50
CA GLN A 29 15.56 -11.84 -12.42
C GLN A 29 14.73 -11.74 -11.13
N PRO A 30 15.35 -12.01 -9.97
CA PRO A 30 14.78 -11.66 -8.68
C PRO A 30 14.35 -10.19 -8.63
N VAL A 31 13.19 -9.92 -8.03
CA VAL A 31 12.75 -8.54 -7.70
C VAL A 31 13.12 -8.13 -6.28
N VAL A 32 13.58 -9.08 -5.48
CA VAL A 32 13.97 -8.90 -4.11
C VAL A 32 15.46 -9.24 -3.97
N GLY A 33 16.23 -8.42 -3.25
CA GLY A 33 17.63 -8.70 -2.93
C GLY A 33 17.78 -9.78 -1.86
N GLU A 34 18.92 -10.48 -1.83
CA GLU A 34 19.21 -11.58 -0.90
C GLU A 34 19.21 -11.16 0.58
N GLU A 35 19.41 -9.88 0.86
CA GLU A 35 19.35 -9.26 2.19
C GLU A 35 17.93 -9.13 2.75
N ASN A 36 16.92 -9.11 1.86
CA ASN A 36 15.54 -8.95 2.27
C ASN A 36 14.99 -10.28 2.77
N ASN A 37 14.16 -10.22 3.81
CA ASN A 37 13.49 -11.38 4.37
C ASN A 37 12.04 -11.03 4.72
N TYR A 38 11.17 -12.01 4.56
CA TYR A 38 9.79 -11.95 5.04
C TYR A 38 9.78 -12.35 6.51
N GLU A 39 8.97 -11.70 7.32
CA GLU A 39 8.88 -12.03 8.74
C GLU A 39 7.59 -12.76 9.07
N GLU A 40 7.72 -13.87 9.79
CA GLU A 40 6.59 -14.57 10.37
C GLU A 40 6.01 -13.77 11.54
N LYS A 41 4.70 -13.54 11.51
CA LYS A 41 3.95 -12.85 12.56
C LYS A 41 2.82 -13.74 13.04
N GLU A 42 2.75 -13.98 14.35
CA GLU A 42 1.69 -14.77 15.00
C GLU A 42 1.45 -16.15 14.38
N GLY A 43 2.52 -16.84 13.98
CA GLY A 43 2.46 -18.17 13.39
C GLY A 43 2.14 -18.18 11.89
N LEU A 44 2.00 -17.03 11.24
CA LEU A 44 1.62 -16.90 9.83
C LEU A 44 2.65 -16.09 9.03
N VAL A 45 2.90 -16.52 7.79
CA VAL A 45 3.59 -15.73 6.77
C VAL A 45 2.94 -16.02 5.41
N ILE A 46 2.74 -14.99 4.60
CA ILE A 46 2.15 -15.07 3.25
C ILE A 46 3.06 -14.33 2.30
N ILE A 47 3.42 -14.93 1.16
CA ILE A 47 4.45 -14.41 0.24
C ILE A 47 4.00 -14.61 -1.21
N GLU A 48 4.05 -13.53 -1.99
CA GLU A 48 3.84 -13.57 -3.45
C GLU A 48 4.96 -14.39 -4.13
N ALA A 49 4.58 -15.30 -5.03
CA ALA A 49 5.52 -16.22 -5.63
C ALA A 49 6.55 -15.49 -6.51
N GLU A 50 6.17 -14.38 -7.16
CA GLU A 50 7.08 -13.58 -7.98
C GLU A 50 8.15 -12.83 -7.18
N TYR A 51 8.06 -12.79 -5.84
CA TYR A 51 9.01 -12.08 -4.99
C TYR A 51 10.15 -12.98 -4.45
N PHE A 52 10.65 -13.89 -5.28
CA PHE A 52 11.85 -14.67 -4.93
C PHE A 52 13.11 -13.80 -4.95
N TYR A 53 14.08 -14.09 -4.08
CA TYR A 53 15.38 -13.40 -4.07
C TYR A 53 16.43 -14.08 -4.97
N LYS A 54 16.18 -15.35 -5.32
CA LYS A 54 17.09 -16.18 -6.11
C LYS A 54 16.33 -17.31 -6.79
N GLN A 55 16.84 -17.73 -7.95
CA GLN A 55 16.50 -19.01 -8.55
C GLN A 55 17.74 -19.83 -8.89
N SER A 56 17.63 -21.16 -8.94
CA SER A 56 18.71 -22.09 -9.28
C SER A 56 18.21 -23.31 -10.08
N ASN A 57 19.14 -24.12 -10.59
CA ASN A 57 18.86 -25.35 -11.36
C ASN A 57 17.94 -25.09 -12.57
N TYR A 58 18.16 -23.96 -13.24
CA TYR A 58 17.27 -23.42 -14.27
C TYR A 58 17.78 -23.68 -15.71
N GLU A 59 18.73 -24.60 -15.89
CA GLU A 59 19.37 -24.83 -17.20
C GLU A 59 18.42 -25.43 -18.25
N LYS A 60 17.44 -26.22 -17.81
CA LYS A 60 16.44 -26.87 -18.69
C LYS A 60 15.06 -26.23 -18.61
N ARG A 61 14.67 -25.81 -17.41
CA ARG A 61 13.36 -25.22 -17.09
C ARG A 61 13.59 -24.12 -16.09
N GLN A 62 12.89 -23.01 -16.24
CA GLN A 62 13.16 -21.78 -15.51
C GLN A 62 11.85 -21.11 -15.11
N TRP A 63 11.82 -20.46 -13.95
CA TRP A 63 10.69 -19.63 -13.55
C TRP A 63 10.74 -18.28 -14.26
N TYR A 64 9.64 -17.92 -14.91
CA TYR A 64 9.42 -16.63 -15.55
C TYR A 64 8.27 -15.91 -14.87
N ARG A 65 8.46 -14.63 -14.58
CA ARG A 65 7.40 -13.74 -14.11
C ARG A 65 6.52 -13.28 -15.25
N THR A 66 5.21 -13.30 -15.02
CA THR A 66 4.19 -12.71 -15.88
C THR A 66 3.39 -11.69 -15.06
N SER A 67 3.17 -10.50 -15.62
CA SER A 67 2.42 -9.38 -15.02
C SER A 67 1.72 -8.55 -16.12
N LYS A 68 0.94 -7.54 -15.76
CA LYS A 68 0.35 -6.58 -16.72
C LYS A 68 1.38 -5.78 -17.51
N LEU A 69 2.57 -5.59 -16.95
CA LEU A 69 3.64 -4.75 -17.54
C LEU A 69 4.68 -5.58 -18.30
N GLU A 70 4.78 -6.88 -17.97
CA GLU A 70 5.89 -7.74 -18.35
C GLU A 70 5.38 -9.17 -18.56
N SER A 71 5.53 -9.75 -19.75
CA SER A 71 5.16 -11.14 -20.02
C SER A 71 6.17 -11.77 -21.00
N PRO A 72 6.63 -13.01 -20.76
CA PRO A 72 7.44 -13.72 -21.74
C PRO A 72 6.63 -13.99 -23.01
N GLN A 73 7.03 -13.40 -24.15
CA GLN A 73 6.46 -13.75 -25.45
C GLN A 73 6.86 -15.18 -25.81
N LEU A 74 6.00 -16.14 -25.49
CA LEU A 74 6.19 -17.55 -25.82
C LEU A 74 5.03 -18.03 -26.67
N GLY A 75 5.02 -17.67 -27.96
CA GLY A 75 4.41 -18.42 -29.07
C GLY A 75 2.93 -18.88 -29.01
N GLN A 76 2.21 -18.64 -27.93
CA GLN A 76 0.82 -19.03 -27.73
C GLN A 76 0.14 -17.93 -26.93
N ASP A 77 -1.10 -17.62 -27.31
CA ASP A 77 -1.95 -16.65 -26.64
C ASP A 77 -2.10 -17.07 -25.17
N VAL A 78 -1.32 -16.46 -24.27
CA VAL A 78 -1.61 -16.52 -22.83
C VAL A 78 -3.00 -15.92 -22.71
N GLU A 79 -4.02 -16.76 -22.57
CA GLU A 79 -5.40 -16.32 -22.37
C GLU A 79 -5.37 -15.23 -21.28
N GLU A 80 -6.04 -14.09 -21.46
CA GLU A 80 -6.05 -12.95 -20.53
C GLU A 80 -6.55 -13.29 -19.09
N ASN A 81 -6.86 -14.56 -18.83
CA ASN A 81 -7.68 -15.06 -17.74
C ASN A 81 -6.94 -15.29 -16.38
N PRO A 82 -5.73 -15.91 -16.31
CA PRO A 82 -5.06 -16.13 -15.03
C PRO A 82 -4.47 -14.82 -14.47
N LEU A 83 -3.96 -13.94 -15.35
CA LEU A 83 -3.29 -12.70 -14.94
C LEU A 83 -4.22 -11.74 -14.17
N ASN A 84 -5.44 -11.52 -14.68
CA ASN A 84 -6.39 -10.58 -14.08
C ASN A 84 -6.99 -11.04 -12.74
N SER A 85 -6.80 -12.31 -12.39
CA SER A 85 -7.33 -12.92 -11.16
C SER A 85 -6.22 -13.38 -10.19
N ALA A 86 -4.96 -13.24 -10.57
CA ALA A 86 -3.80 -13.41 -9.69
C ALA A 86 -3.81 -12.33 -8.61
N SER A 87 -3.34 -12.66 -7.42
CA SER A 87 -3.57 -11.82 -6.23
C SER A 87 -2.85 -10.47 -6.30
N ASN A 88 -1.71 -10.41 -7.01
CA ASN A 88 -0.97 -9.17 -7.28
C ASN A 88 -1.02 -8.75 -8.76
N ASN A 89 -1.96 -9.29 -9.54
CA ASN A 89 -1.91 -9.24 -11.01
C ASN A 89 -0.56 -9.69 -11.58
N ALA A 90 0.10 -10.63 -10.92
CA ALA A 90 1.36 -11.22 -11.32
C ALA A 90 1.46 -12.66 -10.80
N TYR A 91 2.26 -13.47 -11.47
CA TYR A 91 2.56 -14.85 -11.07
C TYR A 91 3.91 -15.26 -11.68
N ILE A 92 4.42 -16.43 -11.27
CA ILE A 92 5.54 -17.09 -11.95
C ILE A 92 5.12 -18.42 -12.56
N GLU A 93 5.73 -18.77 -13.69
CA GLU A 93 5.45 -19.98 -14.44
C GLU A 93 6.75 -20.68 -14.86
N ILE A 94 6.75 -22.01 -14.82
CA ILE A 94 7.92 -22.80 -15.22
C ILE A 94 7.91 -23.02 -16.74
N LEU A 95 8.88 -22.43 -17.43
CA LEU A 95 8.96 -22.45 -18.89
C LEU A 95 10.33 -22.98 -19.39
N PRO A 96 10.42 -23.43 -20.66
CA PRO A 96 9.31 -23.68 -21.57
C PRO A 96 8.40 -24.81 -21.09
N ASP A 97 7.09 -24.63 -21.23
CA ASP A 97 6.13 -25.72 -21.04
C ASP A 97 6.13 -26.61 -22.29
N THR A 98 6.43 -27.88 -22.08
CA THR A 98 6.47 -28.89 -23.15
C THR A 98 5.49 -30.03 -22.91
N ARG A 99 4.69 -29.96 -21.84
CA ARG A 99 3.73 -31.00 -21.46
C ARG A 99 2.41 -30.43 -20.94
N ILE A 100 1.84 -29.55 -21.75
CA ILE A 100 0.54 -28.90 -21.55
C ILE A 100 -0.59 -29.89 -21.23
N ASN A 101 -0.59 -31.08 -21.83
CA ASN A 101 -1.62 -32.09 -21.55
C ASN A 101 -1.11 -33.53 -21.60
N HIS A 102 -1.94 -34.47 -21.16
CA HIS A 102 -1.61 -35.90 -21.09
C HIS A 102 -1.20 -36.57 -22.41
N SER A 103 -1.50 -35.97 -23.57
CA SER A 103 -1.08 -36.46 -24.89
C SER A 103 0.38 -36.13 -25.18
N ASP A 104 0.93 -35.12 -24.51
CA ASP A 104 2.31 -34.69 -24.67
C ASP A 104 3.26 -35.66 -23.96
N LYS A 105 4.45 -35.82 -24.54
CA LYS A 105 5.41 -36.83 -24.08
C LYS A 105 5.98 -36.46 -22.71
N LEU A 106 5.82 -37.37 -21.74
CA LEU A 106 6.51 -37.28 -20.45
C LEU A 106 8.00 -37.60 -20.60
N ILE A 107 8.86 -36.68 -20.17
CA ILE A 107 10.33 -36.76 -20.22
C ILE A 107 10.89 -36.50 -18.80
N HIS A 108 11.23 -37.59 -18.12
CA HIS A 108 11.83 -37.53 -16.78
C HIS A 108 13.16 -36.77 -16.76
N GLY A 109 13.32 -35.87 -15.79
CA GLY A 109 14.51 -35.01 -15.64
C GLY A 109 14.54 -33.84 -16.61
N GLU A 110 13.45 -33.57 -17.32
CA GLU A 110 13.30 -32.41 -18.19
C GLU A 110 11.97 -31.68 -17.97
N ASN A 111 10.84 -32.25 -18.39
CA ASN A 111 9.50 -31.67 -18.16
C ASN A 111 8.81 -32.21 -16.90
N PHE A 112 9.43 -33.21 -16.27
CA PHE A 112 8.95 -33.79 -15.03
C PHE A 112 10.10 -34.25 -14.13
N SER A 113 10.05 -33.89 -12.84
CA SER A 113 10.99 -34.35 -11.81
C SER A 113 10.26 -34.82 -10.56
N ASN A 114 10.20 -36.13 -10.35
CA ASN A 114 9.68 -36.67 -9.08
C ASN A 114 10.68 -36.50 -7.92
N ASP A 115 11.96 -36.28 -8.23
CA ASP A 115 12.99 -35.97 -7.25
C ASP A 115 12.99 -34.45 -6.96
N PRO A 116 12.79 -34.02 -5.70
CA PRO A 116 12.76 -32.61 -5.33
C PRO A 116 14.15 -31.96 -5.47
N GLY A 117 14.18 -30.65 -5.69
CA GLY A 117 15.43 -29.88 -5.75
C GLY A 117 16.34 -30.18 -6.94
N LYS A 118 15.80 -30.77 -8.02
CA LYS A 118 16.58 -31.09 -9.23
C LYS A 118 16.41 -30.10 -10.37
N ALA A 119 15.29 -29.39 -10.44
CA ALA A 119 14.96 -28.49 -11.54
C ALA A 119 14.15 -27.29 -11.05
N ALA A 120 14.37 -26.14 -11.71
CA ALA A 120 13.71 -24.86 -11.52
C ALA A 120 13.36 -24.56 -10.05
N ILE A 121 14.33 -24.08 -9.29
CA ILE A 121 14.18 -23.79 -7.87
C ILE A 121 14.05 -22.28 -7.67
N VAL A 122 13.06 -21.82 -6.92
CA VAL A 122 12.95 -20.43 -6.41
C VAL A 122 13.14 -20.42 -4.89
N HIS A 123 13.73 -19.34 -4.38
CA HIS A 123 14.17 -19.18 -3.00
C HIS A 123 13.59 -17.93 -2.35
N TYR A 124 13.19 -18.05 -1.07
CA TYR A 124 12.60 -16.99 -0.26
C TYR A 124 13.27 -16.98 1.13
N LYS A 125 13.80 -15.83 1.56
CA LYS A 125 14.28 -15.68 2.93
C LYS A 125 13.10 -15.40 3.85
N VAL A 126 12.93 -16.23 4.88
CA VAL A 126 11.87 -16.06 5.87
C VAL A 126 12.47 -16.06 7.27
N LYS A 127 12.31 -14.96 8.00
CA LYS A 127 12.60 -14.85 9.42
C LYS A 127 11.48 -15.48 10.22
N ILE A 128 11.78 -16.61 10.84
CA ILE A 128 10.89 -17.34 11.73
C ILE A 128 11.12 -16.85 13.15
N ASN A 129 10.10 -16.28 13.77
CA ASN A 129 10.13 -15.82 15.16
C ASN A 129 9.73 -16.95 16.12
N ASN A 130 8.78 -17.80 15.71
CA ASN A 130 8.25 -18.90 16.50
C ASN A 130 8.63 -20.27 15.90
N PRO A 131 9.67 -20.95 16.40
CA PRO A 131 10.03 -22.28 15.91
C PRO A 131 8.87 -23.28 16.10
N GLY A 132 8.69 -24.17 15.13
CA GLY A 132 7.58 -25.11 15.15
C GLY A 132 7.33 -25.78 13.80
N ARG A 133 6.20 -26.46 13.70
CA ARG A 133 5.70 -27.00 12.44
C ARG A 133 4.91 -25.93 11.71
N TYR A 134 5.23 -25.74 10.44
CA TYR A 134 4.48 -24.87 9.54
C TYR A 134 3.88 -25.69 8.40
N TYR A 135 2.55 -25.66 8.29
CA TYR A 135 1.80 -26.19 7.16
C TYR A 135 1.94 -25.24 5.98
N ILE A 136 2.30 -25.78 4.82
CA ILE A 136 2.57 -24.98 3.63
C ILE A 136 1.40 -25.10 2.68
N TRP A 137 0.83 -23.96 2.31
CA TRP A 137 -0.19 -23.86 1.28
C TRP A 137 0.37 -23.07 0.10
N ALA A 138 0.00 -23.46 -1.10
CA ALA A 138 0.31 -22.70 -2.31
C ALA A 138 -0.96 -22.45 -3.14
N ARG A 139 -1.01 -21.32 -3.82
CA ARG A 139 -2.07 -20.89 -4.74
C ARG A 139 -1.55 -21.04 -6.16
N ALA A 140 -2.21 -21.89 -6.93
CA ALA A 140 -1.79 -22.24 -8.28
C ALA A 140 -2.95 -22.22 -9.27
N PHE A 141 -2.61 -22.10 -10.56
CA PHE A 141 -3.56 -22.18 -11.67
C PHE A 141 -3.17 -23.36 -12.55
N SER A 142 -4.14 -24.19 -12.91
CA SER A 142 -3.94 -25.28 -13.87
C SER A 142 -5.19 -25.45 -14.72
N THR A 143 -5.01 -25.76 -16.00
CA THR A 143 -6.12 -25.95 -16.95
C THR A 143 -6.54 -27.42 -17.05
N GLY A 144 -5.62 -28.36 -16.82
CA GLY A 144 -5.83 -29.79 -17.01
C GLY A 144 -5.21 -30.69 -15.93
N SER A 145 -4.98 -31.96 -16.30
CA SER A 145 -4.39 -32.99 -15.43
C SER A 145 -2.88 -32.85 -15.22
N GLU A 146 -2.23 -31.97 -15.99
CA GLU A 146 -0.80 -31.69 -15.91
C GLU A 146 -0.55 -30.34 -15.22
N ASP A 147 0.73 -29.98 -15.09
CA ASP A 147 1.20 -28.67 -14.61
C ASP A 147 0.65 -28.28 -13.24
N ASN A 148 0.44 -29.27 -12.38
CA ASN A 148 -0.39 -29.14 -11.19
C ASN A 148 0.26 -29.73 -9.95
N SER A 149 1.59 -29.81 -9.92
CA SER A 149 2.33 -30.26 -8.74
C SER A 149 3.72 -29.64 -8.59
N ILE A 150 4.14 -29.45 -7.33
CA ILE A 150 5.47 -28.91 -6.96
C ILE A 150 6.04 -29.62 -5.71
N HIS A 151 7.30 -29.31 -5.38
CA HIS A 151 7.88 -29.64 -4.08
C HIS A 151 8.25 -28.36 -3.31
N VAL A 152 8.25 -28.42 -1.98
CA VAL A 152 8.76 -27.41 -1.05
C VAL A 152 9.94 -27.95 -0.23
N GLY A 153 10.93 -27.09 0.02
CA GLY A 153 12.16 -27.38 0.75
C GLY A 153 12.49 -26.31 1.79
N LEU A 154 13.46 -26.62 2.64
CA LEU A 154 13.95 -25.79 3.75
C LEU A 154 15.47 -25.88 3.81
N ASN A 155 16.17 -24.75 3.72
CA ASN A 155 17.63 -24.66 3.89
C ASN A 155 18.44 -25.62 2.99
N ASN A 156 18.04 -25.76 1.73
CA ASN A 156 18.55 -26.70 0.72
C ASN A 156 18.28 -28.19 1.02
N GLU A 157 17.47 -28.48 2.02
CA GLU A 157 16.96 -29.81 2.28
C GLU A 157 15.53 -29.96 1.76
N TRP A 158 15.14 -31.19 1.41
CA TRP A 158 13.83 -31.50 0.83
C TRP A 158 13.12 -32.56 1.67
N PRO A 159 12.53 -32.17 2.82
CA PRO A 159 11.88 -33.11 3.74
C PRO A 159 10.79 -33.92 3.06
N VAL A 160 10.54 -35.15 3.54
CA VAL A 160 9.50 -36.03 2.98
C VAL A 160 8.15 -35.33 2.90
N HIS A 161 7.79 -34.55 3.93
CA HIS A 161 6.54 -33.79 4.00
C HIS A 161 6.57 -32.45 3.24
N GLY A 162 7.63 -32.14 2.50
CA GLY A 162 7.62 -31.04 1.54
C GLY A 162 7.35 -31.49 0.10
N GLN A 163 7.34 -32.79 -0.16
CA GLN A 163 7.38 -33.30 -1.54
C GLN A 163 5.99 -33.59 -2.10
N ARG A 164 5.83 -33.38 -3.42
CA ARG A 164 4.66 -33.78 -4.21
C ARG A 164 3.35 -33.14 -3.73
N MET A 165 3.36 -31.82 -3.52
CA MET A 165 2.13 -31.06 -3.36
C MET A 165 1.33 -31.12 -4.68
N GLN A 166 0.02 -31.34 -4.63
CA GLN A 166 -0.78 -31.72 -5.80
C GLN A 166 -2.14 -31.01 -5.85
N TRP A 167 -2.51 -30.51 -7.03
CA TRP A 167 -3.81 -29.88 -7.32
C TRP A 167 -4.64 -30.72 -8.31
N CYS A 168 -5.56 -31.54 -7.82
CA CYS A 168 -6.54 -32.26 -8.66
C CYS A 168 -7.78 -31.42 -8.98
N GLU A 169 -8.24 -30.62 -8.02
CA GLU A 169 -9.43 -29.79 -8.15
C GLU A 169 -9.07 -28.35 -8.55
N GLY A 170 -10.07 -27.54 -8.86
CA GLY A 170 -9.88 -26.11 -9.05
C GLY A 170 -9.29 -25.70 -10.40
N LYS A 171 -9.60 -26.47 -11.46
CA LYS A 171 -9.15 -26.16 -12.83
C LYS A 171 -9.74 -24.86 -13.36
N ASN A 172 -8.97 -24.14 -14.15
CA ASN A 172 -9.30 -22.84 -14.73
C ASN A 172 -9.63 -21.75 -13.70
N LYS A 173 -9.10 -21.87 -12.47
CA LYS A 173 -9.17 -20.86 -11.43
C LYS A 173 -8.00 -20.98 -10.46
N TRP A 174 -7.63 -19.87 -9.82
CA TRP A 174 -6.64 -19.90 -8.75
C TRP A 174 -7.14 -20.66 -7.55
N THR A 175 -6.37 -21.66 -7.13
CA THR A 175 -6.78 -22.59 -6.07
C THR A 175 -5.68 -22.79 -5.06
N TRP A 176 -6.01 -22.62 -3.79
CA TRP A 176 -5.14 -22.99 -2.68
C TRP A 176 -5.16 -24.50 -2.44
N GLU A 177 -4.00 -25.13 -2.31
CA GLU A 177 -3.90 -26.49 -1.80
C GLU A 177 -2.72 -26.74 -0.86
N SER A 178 -2.89 -27.80 -0.06
CA SER A 178 -1.87 -28.35 0.84
C SER A 178 -2.03 -29.88 1.00
N LYS A 179 -2.01 -30.60 -0.13
CA LYS A 179 -2.17 -32.06 -0.17
C LYS A 179 -0.94 -32.75 -0.72
N GLN A 180 -0.45 -33.74 0.02
CA GLN A 180 0.69 -34.56 -0.41
C GLN A 180 0.23 -35.78 -1.19
N ARG A 181 0.59 -35.86 -2.47
CA ARG A 181 0.39 -37.06 -3.27
C ARG A 181 1.14 -38.26 -2.68
N THR A 182 0.44 -39.39 -2.56
CA THR A 182 1.03 -40.68 -2.17
C THR A 182 0.82 -41.72 -3.26
N LYS A 183 1.35 -42.93 -3.05
CA LYS A 183 1.10 -44.05 -3.97
C LYS A 183 -0.39 -44.45 -3.98
N ASP A 184 -1.04 -44.40 -2.83
CA ASP A 184 -2.42 -44.84 -2.64
C ASP A 184 -3.44 -43.73 -2.90
N VAL A 185 -3.06 -42.47 -2.70
CA VAL A 185 -3.93 -41.29 -2.85
C VAL A 185 -3.33 -40.33 -3.87
N HIS A 186 -3.77 -40.47 -5.12
CA HIS A 186 -3.29 -39.71 -6.27
C HIS A 186 -3.45 -38.19 -6.09
N CYS A 187 -4.60 -37.73 -5.60
CA CYS A 187 -4.90 -36.31 -5.36
C CYS A 187 -4.36 -35.78 -4.03
N GLY A 188 -3.63 -36.62 -3.31
CA GLY A 188 -2.94 -36.28 -2.09
C GLY A 188 -3.77 -36.30 -0.82
N VAL A 189 -3.05 -36.37 0.29
CA VAL A 189 -3.58 -36.42 1.65
C VAL A 189 -3.42 -35.03 2.27
N PRO A 190 -4.50 -34.41 2.81
CA PRO A 190 -4.41 -33.12 3.52
C PRO A 190 -3.47 -33.15 4.72
N ASN A 191 -2.98 -31.98 5.13
CA ASN A 191 -2.15 -31.78 6.33
C ASN A 191 -0.84 -32.59 6.35
N LYS A 192 -0.41 -33.07 5.19
CA LYS A 192 0.84 -33.81 4.98
C LYS A 192 1.92 -32.99 4.27
N ILE A 193 1.59 -31.75 3.88
CA ILE A 193 2.57 -30.79 3.40
C ILE A 193 2.92 -29.81 4.53
N TYR A 194 4.11 -29.98 5.12
CA TYR A 194 4.62 -29.13 6.19
C TYR A 194 6.14 -29.15 6.28
N LEU A 195 6.70 -28.10 6.88
CA LEU A 195 8.11 -27.98 7.27
C LEU A 195 8.21 -27.94 8.79
N ASN A 196 9.16 -28.66 9.38
CA ASN A 196 9.50 -28.49 10.79
C ASN A 196 10.70 -27.56 10.88
N ILE A 197 10.56 -26.43 11.57
CA ILE A 197 11.59 -25.41 11.73
C ILE A 197 12.00 -25.36 13.19
N GLU A 198 13.17 -25.90 13.50
CA GLU A 198 13.60 -26.14 14.89
C GLU A 198 14.18 -24.89 15.58
N LYS A 199 14.57 -23.87 14.82
CA LYS A 199 15.26 -22.68 15.33
C LYS A 199 14.60 -21.41 14.80
N SER A 200 14.66 -20.35 15.59
CA SER A 200 14.27 -19.02 15.15
C SER A 200 15.39 -18.40 14.33
N GLY A 201 15.06 -17.46 13.46
CA GLY A 201 16.02 -16.76 12.60
C GLY A 201 15.64 -16.87 11.13
N ILE A 202 16.56 -16.49 10.24
CA ILE A 202 16.33 -16.48 8.80
C ILE A 202 16.55 -17.89 8.24
N HIS A 203 15.54 -18.40 7.55
CA HIS A 203 15.55 -19.66 6.82
C HIS A 203 15.36 -19.42 5.32
N ASP A 204 15.88 -20.33 4.50
CA ASP A 204 15.66 -20.35 3.06
C ASP A 204 14.53 -21.32 2.74
N ILE A 205 13.36 -20.79 2.38
CA ILE A 205 12.20 -21.57 1.95
C ILE A 205 12.26 -21.68 0.42
N GLN A 206 12.11 -22.90 -0.09
CA GLN A 206 12.39 -23.19 -1.49
C GLN A 206 11.24 -23.94 -2.15
N PHE A 207 10.99 -23.67 -3.41
CA PHE A 207 10.05 -24.45 -4.23
C PHE A 207 10.74 -24.94 -5.49
N SER A 208 10.60 -26.23 -5.81
CA SER A 208 11.19 -26.85 -7.00
C SER A 208 10.15 -27.50 -7.89
N MET A 209 10.43 -27.50 -9.19
CA MET A 209 9.63 -28.16 -10.21
C MET A 209 9.37 -29.64 -9.89
N ARG A 210 8.10 -30.04 -9.97
CA ARG A 210 7.73 -31.43 -10.24
C ARG A 210 7.27 -31.61 -11.68
N GLU A 211 6.52 -30.65 -12.22
CA GLU A 211 6.07 -30.55 -13.61
C GLU A 211 6.44 -29.17 -14.16
N ASP A 212 6.84 -29.08 -15.44
CA ASP A 212 6.91 -27.79 -16.13
C ASP A 212 5.49 -27.21 -16.32
N GLY A 213 5.36 -25.99 -16.84
CA GLY A 213 4.07 -25.31 -16.98
C GLY A 213 3.39 -24.89 -15.67
N PHE A 214 3.92 -25.29 -14.50
CA PHE A 214 3.28 -24.98 -13.22
C PHE A 214 3.18 -23.47 -12.99
N VAL A 215 1.94 -22.98 -12.81
CA VAL A 215 1.64 -21.56 -12.62
C VAL A 215 1.41 -21.27 -11.13
N PHE A 216 2.25 -20.42 -10.55
CA PHE A 216 2.35 -20.17 -9.11
C PHE A 216 2.15 -18.68 -8.78
N ASP A 217 1.14 -18.37 -7.96
CA ASP A 217 0.80 -16.99 -7.59
C ASP A 217 1.29 -16.63 -6.18
N LYS A 218 1.00 -17.46 -5.18
CA LYS A 218 1.30 -17.11 -3.78
C LYS A 218 1.47 -18.36 -2.93
N PHE A 219 2.25 -18.28 -1.86
CA PHE A 219 2.24 -19.30 -0.81
C PHE A 219 2.07 -18.71 0.57
N LEU A 220 1.73 -19.56 1.52
CA LEU A 220 1.74 -19.22 2.93
C LEU A 220 2.25 -20.38 3.77
N MET A 221 2.73 -20.02 4.95
CA MET A 221 3.16 -20.95 5.99
C MET A 221 2.42 -20.58 7.26
N THR A 222 1.80 -21.57 7.91
CA THR A 222 1.02 -21.38 9.13
C THR A 222 1.30 -22.47 10.15
N ASN A 223 1.41 -22.12 11.43
CA ASN A 223 1.49 -23.10 12.50
C ASN A 223 0.11 -23.64 12.95
N ASP A 224 -0.97 -23.09 12.41
CA ASP A 224 -2.34 -23.54 12.62
C ASP A 224 -2.72 -24.60 11.58
N ILE A 225 -2.96 -25.83 12.06
CA ILE A 225 -3.36 -26.97 11.22
C ILE A 225 -4.77 -26.82 10.64
N ASP A 226 -5.63 -26.04 11.29
CA ASP A 226 -7.03 -25.84 10.91
C ASP A 226 -7.20 -24.61 10.01
N TYR A 227 -6.10 -23.91 9.70
CA TYR A 227 -6.11 -22.75 8.82
C TYR A 227 -6.44 -23.13 7.38
N ILE A 228 -7.53 -22.56 6.87
CA ILE A 228 -7.96 -22.71 5.47
C ILE A 228 -7.84 -21.35 4.78
N PRO A 229 -6.97 -21.20 3.77
CA PRO A 229 -6.83 -19.94 3.05
C PRO A 229 -8.11 -19.57 2.27
N LYS A 230 -8.54 -18.30 2.35
CA LYS A 230 -9.65 -17.76 1.53
C LYS A 230 -9.18 -17.54 0.08
N GLU A 231 -10.09 -17.37 -0.88
CA GLU A 231 -9.78 -17.44 -2.33
C GLU A 231 -8.67 -16.49 -2.85
N GLN A 232 -8.45 -15.32 -2.25
CA GLN A 232 -7.31 -14.42 -2.56
C GLN A 232 -6.16 -14.49 -1.52
N GLY A 233 -6.35 -15.24 -0.43
CA GLY A 233 -5.57 -15.13 0.79
C GLY A 233 -5.90 -13.83 1.55
N THR A 234 -5.60 -13.78 2.85
CA THR A 234 -5.42 -12.49 3.53
C THR A 234 -4.35 -11.68 2.81
N ALA A 235 -4.45 -10.34 2.83
CA ALA A 235 -3.35 -9.48 2.38
C ALA A 235 -2.06 -9.92 3.08
N VAL A 236 -0.98 -10.01 2.30
CA VAL A 236 0.39 -10.39 2.69
C VAL A 236 0.67 -10.05 4.17
N SER A 237 0.90 -11.06 5.03
CA SER A 237 1.30 -10.81 6.44
C SER A 237 2.79 -10.49 6.58
N ALA A 238 3.53 -10.46 5.49
CA ALA A 238 4.92 -10.05 5.47
C ALA A 238 5.02 -8.61 4.96
N SER A 239 5.31 -7.69 5.88
CA SER A 239 5.83 -6.37 5.54
C SER A 239 7.07 -6.56 4.66
N LEU A 240 6.99 -6.20 3.38
CA LEU A 240 8.20 -5.84 2.65
C LEU A 240 8.86 -4.69 3.42
N PRO A 241 10.20 -4.63 3.51
CA PRO A 241 10.83 -3.42 4.00
C PRO A 241 10.35 -2.28 3.12
N VAL A 242 9.85 -1.21 3.76
CA VAL A 242 9.49 0.03 3.09
C VAL A 242 10.65 0.42 2.18
N THR A 243 10.44 0.41 0.86
CA THR A 243 11.48 0.81 -0.10
C THR A 243 11.97 2.20 0.29
N THR A 244 13.20 2.29 0.76
CA THR A 244 13.81 3.56 1.20
C THR A 244 13.96 4.49 0.01
N TYR A 245 14.00 5.80 0.26
CA TYR A 245 14.23 6.77 -0.81
C TYR A 245 15.48 6.42 -1.63
N PHE A 246 16.56 6.03 -0.96
CA PHE A 246 17.80 5.58 -1.59
C PHE A 246 17.57 4.40 -2.53
N GLN A 247 16.82 3.37 -2.12
CA GLN A 247 16.51 2.21 -2.96
C GLN A 247 15.67 2.61 -4.19
N THR A 248 14.66 3.45 -4.00
CA THR A 248 13.79 3.93 -5.09
C THR A 248 14.56 4.69 -6.17
N ILE A 249 15.42 5.63 -5.76
CA ILE A 249 16.17 6.42 -6.74
C ILE A 249 17.34 5.63 -7.34
N SER A 250 17.91 4.68 -6.57
CA SER A 250 18.95 3.77 -7.06
C SER A 250 18.48 2.92 -8.23
N SER A 251 17.21 2.48 -8.23
CA SER A 251 16.64 1.66 -9.30
C SER A 251 16.10 2.45 -10.49
N THR A 252 16.15 3.79 -10.46
CA THR A 252 15.57 4.62 -11.54
C THR A 252 16.27 4.42 -12.89
N VAL A 253 17.59 4.25 -12.87
CA VAL A 253 18.40 4.03 -14.06
C VAL A 253 19.14 2.71 -13.90
N LEU A 254 18.90 1.77 -14.83
CA LEU A 254 19.43 0.40 -14.77
C LEU A 254 20.96 0.35 -14.64
N GLU A 255 21.65 1.30 -15.27
CA GLU A 255 23.11 1.38 -15.27
C GLU A 255 23.70 1.98 -13.99
N ASN A 256 22.86 2.46 -13.06
CA ASN A 256 23.32 2.98 -11.77
C ASN A 256 24.26 2.01 -11.09
N LYS A 257 25.26 2.58 -10.43
CA LYS A 257 26.12 1.89 -9.47
C LYS A 257 25.91 2.56 -8.13
N THR A 258 25.84 1.79 -7.08
CA THR A 258 25.46 2.31 -5.76
C THR A 258 26.48 1.87 -4.74
N LEU A 259 26.77 2.77 -3.80
CA LEU A 259 27.44 2.45 -2.55
C LEU A 259 26.44 2.83 -1.44
N PRO A 260 25.54 1.92 -1.04
CA PRO A 260 24.76 2.11 0.19
C PRO A 260 25.70 2.30 1.38
N VAL A 261 25.17 2.87 2.46
CA VAL A 261 25.90 3.01 3.72
C VAL A 261 26.54 1.70 4.21
N ASP A 262 25.95 0.54 3.91
CA ASP A 262 26.48 -0.77 4.28
C ASP A 262 27.85 -1.09 3.67
N ASP A 263 28.17 -0.50 2.52
CA ASP A 263 29.48 -0.66 1.86
C ASP A 263 30.58 0.19 2.51
N PHE A 264 30.24 0.99 3.51
CA PHE A 264 31.18 1.83 4.26
C PHE A 264 31.49 1.22 5.63
N PRO A 265 32.77 1.10 6.00
CA PRO A 265 33.17 0.62 7.32
C PRO A 265 32.76 1.61 8.41
N ILE A 266 32.40 1.09 9.58
CA ILE A 266 32.00 1.90 10.75
C ILE A 266 33.00 1.81 11.93
N GLY A 267 33.92 0.85 11.89
CA GLY A 267 34.94 0.71 12.94
C GLY A 267 35.84 1.93 12.99
N GLU A 268 35.93 2.59 14.15
CA GLU A 268 36.80 3.75 14.42
C GLU A 268 36.56 4.97 13.51
N THR A 269 35.43 5.05 12.80
CA THR A 269 35.11 6.16 11.89
C THR A 269 34.33 7.31 12.53
N GLY A 270 33.75 7.07 13.71
CA GLY A 270 32.84 8.00 14.40
C GLY A 270 31.37 7.85 13.99
N PHE A 271 31.06 6.96 13.05
CA PHE A 271 29.69 6.66 12.61
C PHE A 271 29.08 5.45 13.34
N TYR A 272 27.76 5.45 13.48
CA TYR A 272 26.93 4.30 13.86
C TYR A 272 25.78 4.11 12.86
N ARG A 273 25.17 2.91 12.86
CA ARG A 273 23.99 2.58 12.04
C ARG A 273 22.72 3.05 12.76
N ASP A 274 21.96 3.94 12.13
CA ASP A 274 20.70 4.50 12.65
C ASP A 274 19.50 3.93 11.87
N ALA A 275 18.31 3.94 12.48
CA ALA A 275 17.05 3.49 11.87
C ALA A 275 17.16 2.12 11.17
N ASP A 276 17.45 1.07 11.95
CA ASP A 276 17.61 -0.31 11.47
C ASP A 276 18.65 -0.50 10.34
N GLY A 277 19.65 0.37 10.30
CA GLY A 277 20.73 0.32 9.30
C GLY A 277 20.47 1.15 8.05
N LYS A 278 19.31 1.79 7.96
CA LYS A 278 18.93 2.68 6.85
C LYS A 278 19.94 3.80 6.61
N TRP A 279 20.54 4.33 7.69
CA TRP A 279 21.47 5.46 7.62
C TRP A 279 22.76 5.24 8.40
N LEU A 280 23.80 5.98 8.02
CA LEU A 280 24.90 6.31 8.92
C LEU A 280 24.64 7.64 9.61
N ALA A 281 24.94 7.67 10.90
CA ALA A 281 24.77 8.84 11.76
C ALA A 281 25.93 8.97 12.75
N ILE A 282 26.07 10.16 13.34
CA ILE A 282 27.05 10.50 14.35
C ILE A 282 26.31 10.67 15.68
N GLU A 283 26.83 10.06 16.74
CA GLU A 283 26.31 10.26 18.09
C GLU A 283 26.84 11.59 18.66
N PRO A 284 25.99 12.64 18.81
CA PRO A 284 26.47 13.99 19.07
C PRO A 284 27.21 14.16 20.39
N GLU A 285 26.91 13.30 21.37
CA GLU A 285 27.56 13.31 22.69
C GLU A 285 29.00 12.75 22.65
N LYS A 286 29.35 11.97 21.62
CA LYS A 286 30.67 11.34 21.50
C LYS A 286 31.56 12.03 20.48
N ASN A 287 31.00 12.37 19.31
CA ASN A 287 31.75 12.93 18.19
C ASN A 287 31.01 14.11 17.57
N LYS A 288 31.77 15.09 17.08
CA LYS A 288 31.21 16.23 16.30
C LYS A 288 31.48 16.12 14.79
N GLU A 289 32.34 15.19 14.41
CA GLU A 289 32.60 14.83 13.03
C GLU A 289 32.92 13.33 12.93
N ALA A 290 32.66 12.75 11.77
CA ALA A 290 32.99 11.38 11.45
C ALA A 290 33.42 11.27 9.98
N GLN A 291 34.27 10.29 9.67
CA GLN A 291 34.71 10.05 8.31
C GLN A 291 34.85 8.56 8.04
N THR A 292 34.26 8.10 6.95
CA THR A 292 34.41 6.73 6.45
C THR A 292 34.85 6.72 5.00
N THR A 293 35.54 5.66 4.59
CA THR A 293 36.12 5.50 3.26
C THR A 293 35.89 4.09 2.74
N THR A 294 35.46 3.98 1.49
CA THR A 294 35.38 2.71 0.76
C THR A 294 36.10 2.80 -0.59
N THR A 295 36.20 1.67 -1.31
CA THR A 295 36.90 1.61 -2.61
C THR A 295 35.90 1.56 -3.75
N PHE A 296 36.07 2.41 -4.75
CA PHE A 296 35.28 2.40 -5.98
C PHE A 296 35.68 1.19 -6.84
N ASN A 297 34.85 0.15 -6.85
CA ASN A 297 35.14 -1.11 -7.55
C ASN A 297 34.46 -1.24 -8.92
N PHE A 298 33.68 -0.25 -9.33
CA PHE A 298 32.97 -0.25 -10.61
C PHE A 298 33.91 0.09 -11.79
N LYS A 299 33.37 0.05 -13.01
CA LYS A 299 34.12 0.34 -14.24
C LYS A 299 34.67 1.77 -14.21
N SER A 300 35.92 1.97 -14.63
CA SER A 300 36.47 3.32 -14.81
C SER A 300 35.71 4.05 -15.92
N ALA A 301 35.11 5.19 -15.60
CA ALA A 301 34.35 6.05 -16.51
C ALA A 301 34.07 7.41 -15.86
N ASN A 302 33.37 8.29 -16.58
CA ASN A 302 32.76 9.47 -15.98
C ASN A 302 31.35 9.12 -15.50
N TYR A 303 30.96 9.70 -14.36
CA TYR A 303 29.67 9.50 -13.71
C TYR A 303 29.10 10.83 -13.23
N ASP A 304 27.78 10.93 -13.22
CA ASP A 304 27.11 11.87 -12.33
C ASP A 304 27.03 11.20 -10.95
N ILE A 305 27.38 11.92 -9.88
CA ILE A 305 27.47 11.39 -8.51
C ILE A 305 26.40 12.07 -7.66
N LEU A 306 25.53 11.29 -7.02
CA LEU A 306 24.59 11.77 -6.03
C LEU A 306 24.99 11.31 -4.64
N LEU A 307 25.07 12.26 -3.69
CA LEU A 307 25.01 11.95 -2.26
C LEU A 307 23.55 12.03 -1.82
N VAL A 308 23.07 10.98 -1.16
CA VAL A 308 21.72 10.89 -0.61
C VAL A 308 21.81 11.12 0.90
N ALA A 309 21.61 12.36 1.32
CA ALA A 309 21.57 12.74 2.73
C ALA A 309 20.12 12.82 3.23
N VAL A 310 19.96 12.96 4.54
CA VAL A 310 18.67 13.08 5.21
C VAL A 310 18.58 14.48 5.78
N GLY A 311 17.48 15.18 5.50
CA GLY A 311 17.18 16.45 6.14
C GLY A 311 16.84 16.22 7.60
N GLU A 312 17.35 17.06 8.50
CA GLU A 312 17.03 17.02 9.94
C GLU A 312 16.45 18.38 10.33
N ASN A 313 15.46 18.42 11.22
CA ASN A 313 14.87 19.71 11.66
C ASN A 313 15.68 20.40 12.77
N ASP A 314 16.64 19.68 13.35
CA ASP A 314 17.45 20.10 14.50
C ASP A 314 18.91 20.38 14.10
N GLY A 315 19.19 20.58 12.81
CA GLY A 315 20.49 21.06 12.35
C GLY A 315 20.77 20.78 10.87
N ARG A 316 21.82 21.42 10.34
CA ARG A 316 22.19 21.38 8.92
C ARG A 316 23.58 20.80 8.73
N SER A 317 23.72 19.53 9.11
CA SER A 317 24.98 18.79 9.03
C SER A 317 25.65 18.94 7.67
N LYS A 318 26.97 19.06 7.66
CA LYS A 318 27.76 19.23 6.45
C LYS A 318 28.41 17.92 6.04
N PHE A 319 28.21 17.54 4.79
CA PHE A 319 28.81 16.37 4.16
C PHE A 319 29.86 16.82 3.15
N THR A 320 31.05 16.20 3.18
CA THR A 320 32.13 16.43 2.20
C THR A 320 32.51 15.11 1.55
N ILE A 321 32.44 15.07 0.21
CA ILE A 321 32.84 13.91 -0.59
C ILE A 321 34.25 14.11 -1.11
N ARG A 322 35.12 13.10 -0.94
CA ARG A 322 36.47 13.07 -1.50
C ARG A 322 36.68 11.85 -2.38
N ILE A 323 37.40 12.06 -3.47
CA ILE A 323 37.91 11.00 -4.36
C ILE A 323 39.42 10.99 -4.18
N ASN A 324 39.94 9.89 -3.63
CA ASN A 324 41.28 9.82 -3.05
C ASN A 324 41.45 10.96 -2.02
N ASP A 325 42.51 11.76 -2.13
CA ASP A 325 42.77 12.87 -1.23
C ASP A 325 42.16 14.20 -1.70
N LYS A 326 41.44 14.21 -2.83
CA LYS A 326 40.88 15.43 -3.43
C LYS A 326 39.39 15.58 -3.08
N GLU A 327 39.01 16.75 -2.58
CA GLU A 327 37.61 17.12 -2.40
C GLU A 327 36.89 17.25 -3.75
N LEU A 328 35.78 16.52 -3.89
CA LEU A 328 34.83 16.66 -4.99
C LEU A 328 33.90 17.85 -4.72
N GLY A 329 33.36 17.91 -3.50
CA GLY A 329 32.51 19.00 -3.05
C GLY A 329 31.92 18.75 -1.67
N SER A 330 31.23 19.76 -1.17
CA SER A 330 30.55 19.75 0.13
C SER A 330 29.08 20.15 -0.03
N TYR A 331 28.22 19.60 0.82
CA TYR A 331 26.77 19.84 0.83
C TYR A 331 26.21 19.86 2.24
N SER A 332 25.29 20.78 2.51
CA SER A 332 24.51 20.82 3.75
C SER A 332 23.02 20.79 3.37
N PRO A 333 22.27 19.75 3.72
CA PRO A 333 20.84 19.70 3.51
C PRO A 333 20.15 20.94 4.13
N PRO A 334 19.04 21.42 3.54
CA PRO A 334 18.16 22.38 4.22
C PRO A 334 17.54 21.73 5.47
N LEU A 335 17.04 22.56 6.39
CA LEU A 335 16.28 22.06 7.54
C LEU A 335 15.04 21.31 7.06
N ALA A 336 14.81 20.13 7.63
CA ALA A 336 13.59 19.38 7.41
C ALA A 336 12.42 20.00 8.17
N LYS A 337 11.19 19.77 7.68
CA LYS A 337 9.95 20.13 8.39
C LYS A 337 9.63 19.10 9.48
N LYS A 338 10.02 17.85 9.28
CA LYS A 338 9.89 16.74 10.25
C LYS A 338 11.24 16.45 10.92
N ILE A 339 11.23 15.62 11.96
CA ILE A 339 12.43 15.25 12.74
C ILE A 339 13.57 14.82 11.80
N PHE A 340 13.25 13.98 10.82
CA PHE A 340 14.09 13.70 9.67
C PHE A 340 13.22 13.52 8.42
N GLU A 341 13.76 13.83 7.24
CA GLU A 341 13.07 13.65 5.96
C GLU A 341 14.06 13.17 4.89
N GLU A 342 13.65 12.17 4.11
CA GLU A 342 14.32 11.79 2.88
C GLU A 342 13.63 12.45 1.67
N GLY A 343 14.36 12.65 0.58
CA GLY A 343 13.80 13.15 -0.66
C GLY A 343 14.75 14.06 -1.43
N LYS A 344 14.32 14.45 -2.64
CA LYS A 344 15.15 15.20 -3.61
C LYS A 344 15.77 16.48 -3.07
N ASN A 345 15.13 17.10 -2.07
CA ASN A 345 15.57 18.36 -1.45
C ASN A 345 16.81 18.19 -0.57
N TYR A 346 17.15 16.95 -0.20
CA TYR A 346 18.20 16.60 0.75
C TYR A 346 19.37 15.86 0.08
N ASN A 347 19.47 15.94 -1.25
CA ASN A 347 20.56 15.32 -2.02
C ASN A 347 21.49 16.37 -2.64
N ALA A 348 22.74 15.98 -2.86
CA ALA A 348 23.67 16.71 -3.72
C ALA A 348 23.98 15.93 -4.99
N LEU A 349 24.14 16.66 -6.10
CA LEU A 349 24.49 16.12 -7.41
C LEU A 349 25.76 16.80 -7.92
N TRP A 350 26.76 16.01 -8.32
CA TRP A 350 27.96 16.46 -9.04
C TRP A 350 28.02 15.76 -10.39
N GLU A 351 27.97 16.52 -11.48
CA GLU A 351 27.87 15.97 -12.84
C GLU A 351 29.26 15.73 -13.47
N ASN A 352 29.35 14.71 -14.32
CA ASN A 352 30.52 14.41 -15.17
C ASN A 352 31.87 14.28 -14.41
N VAL A 353 31.87 13.52 -13.32
CA VAL A 353 33.04 13.26 -12.46
C VAL A 353 33.79 12.03 -12.96
N SER A 354 35.10 12.15 -13.19
CA SER A 354 35.94 11.04 -13.64
C SER A 354 36.35 10.14 -12.48
N LEU A 355 36.06 8.84 -12.59
CA LEU A 355 36.40 7.82 -11.60
C LEU A 355 37.16 6.65 -12.24
N LYS A 356 38.14 6.14 -11.49
CA LYS A 356 38.90 4.94 -11.83
C LYS A 356 38.61 3.85 -10.82
N LYS A 357 38.48 2.62 -11.31
CA LYS A 357 38.47 1.43 -10.45
C LYS A 357 39.68 1.47 -9.51
N GLY A 358 39.42 1.40 -8.21
CA GLY A 358 40.42 1.52 -7.14
C GLY A 358 40.48 2.87 -6.44
N ASP A 359 39.82 3.91 -6.96
CA ASP A 359 39.74 5.21 -6.28
C ASP A 359 39.09 5.06 -4.89
N LYS A 360 39.55 5.85 -3.92
CA LYS A 360 38.98 5.88 -2.57
C LYS A 360 37.84 6.89 -2.51
N ILE A 361 36.64 6.45 -2.14
CA ILE A 361 35.49 7.32 -1.95
C ILE A 361 35.33 7.55 -0.46
N SER A 362 35.52 8.80 -0.01
CA SER A 362 35.40 9.16 1.40
C SER A 362 34.24 10.12 1.63
N VAL A 363 33.49 9.88 2.69
CA VAL A 363 32.43 10.76 3.19
C VAL A 363 32.83 11.25 4.56
N LYS A 364 33.01 12.57 4.70
CA LYS A 364 33.17 13.23 6.00
C LYS A 364 31.87 13.96 6.34
N SER A 365 31.32 13.68 7.52
CA SER A 365 30.15 14.38 8.06
C SER A 365 30.57 15.21 9.28
N ILE A 366 30.09 16.45 9.35
CA ILE A 366 30.24 17.34 10.51
C ILE A 366 28.82 17.68 10.97
N ILE A 367 28.51 17.39 12.23
CA ILE A 367 27.17 17.64 12.78
C ILE A 367 26.98 19.08 13.23
N GLY A 368 25.72 19.49 13.27
CA GLY A 368 25.26 20.73 13.84
C GLY A 368 24.80 21.75 12.81
N SER A 369 24.16 22.82 13.28
CA SER A 369 23.73 23.96 12.47
C SER A 369 24.89 24.92 12.18
N GLU A 370 24.70 25.84 11.22
CA GLU A 370 25.68 26.87 10.87
C GLU A 370 26.08 27.75 12.08
N ASP A 371 25.22 27.86 13.10
CA ASP A 371 25.48 28.65 14.32
C ASP A 371 26.02 27.82 15.50
N GLY A 372 26.13 26.49 15.34
CA GLY A 372 26.71 25.55 16.30
C GLY A 372 25.87 25.30 17.55
N LYS A 373 24.59 25.68 17.57
CA LYS A 373 23.73 25.56 18.76
C LYS A 373 22.86 24.30 18.77
N GLU A 374 22.44 23.82 17.60
CA GLU A 374 21.63 22.61 17.47
C GLU A 374 22.48 21.41 17.01
N TRP A 375 22.16 20.20 17.49
CA TRP A 375 22.97 18.99 17.27
C TRP A 375 22.20 17.93 16.47
N ALA A 376 22.08 18.15 15.16
CA ALA A 376 21.73 17.11 14.18
C ALA A 376 22.70 15.91 14.24
N ARG A 377 22.38 14.79 13.60
CA ARG A 377 23.20 13.57 13.63
C ARG A 377 23.97 13.30 12.34
N GLY A 378 23.77 14.10 11.29
CA GLY A 378 24.51 13.97 10.04
C GLY A 378 24.17 12.69 9.29
N ARG A 379 22.86 12.43 9.18
CA ARG A 379 22.29 11.21 8.59
C ARG A 379 22.41 11.18 7.06
N TRP A 380 22.81 10.04 6.51
CA TRP A 380 22.87 9.80 5.07
C TRP A 380 22.69 8.32 4.72
N SER A 381 22.23 8.02 3.51
CA SER A 381 21.79 6.67 3.08
C SER A 381 22.76 6.00 2.08
N GLY A 382 23.52 6.79 1.30
CA GLY A 382 24.52 6.25 0.39
C GLY A 382 24.93 7.21 -0.73
N ILE A 383 25.70 6.69 -1.69
CA ILE A 383 26.14 7.39 -2.90
C ILE A 383 25.70 6.63 -4.15
N ILE A 384 25.19 7.34 -5.15
CA ILE A 384 24.78 6.80 -6.45
C ILE A 384 25.69 7.36 -7.54
N PHE A 385 26.21 6.48 -8.40
CA PHE A 385 26.98 6.81 -9.59
C PHE A 385 26.13 6.44 -10.81
N THR A 386 25.58 7.44 -11.48
CA THR A 386 24.70 7.28 -12.63
C THR A 386 25.42 7.69 -13.93
N PRO A 387 25.03 7.18 -15.11
CA PRO A 387 25.57 7.67 -16.37
C PRO A 387 25.50 9.19 -16.50
N VAL A 388 26.48 9.79 -17.19
CA VAL A 388 26.55 11.23 -17.40
C VAL A 388 25.28 11.73 -18.11
N GLY A 389 24.67 12.78 -17.55
CA GLY A 389 23.43 13.39 -18.04
C GLY A 389 22.16 12.80 -17.43
N LYS A 390 22.26 11.77 -16.59
CA LYS A 390 21.13 11.13 -15.90
C LYS A 390 20.99 11.55 -14.44
N GLY A 391 21.93 12.33 -13.91
CA GLY A 391 21.92 12.78 -12.51
C GLY A 391 20.62 13.42 -12.05
N LYS A 392 20.06 14.33 -12.87
CA LYS A 392 18.80 15.02 -12.55
C LYS A 392 17.59 14.10 -12.61
N GLU A 393 17.57 13.15 -13.54
CA GLU A 393 16.50 12.15 -13.65
C GLU A 393 16.43 11.31 -12.36
N VAL A 394 17.58 10.80 -11.91
CA VAL A 394 17.70 10.06 -10.65
C VAL A 394 17.35 10.92 -9.42
N GLN A 395 17.76 12.19 -9.40
CA GLN A 395 17.44 13.09 -8.29
C GLN A 395 15.93 13.42 -8.23
N GLN A 396 15.28 13.53 -9.38
CA GLN A 396 13.89 13.96 -9.53
C GLN A 396 12.89 12.80 -9.51
N THR A 397 13.36 11.56 -9.39
CA THR A 397 12.52 10.38 -9.24
C THR A 397 11.44 10.64 -8.19
N PRO A 398 10.15 10.52 -8.56
CA PRO A 398 9.06 10.63 -7.62
C PRO A 398 9.26 9.62 -6.50
N PHE A 399 9.36 10.13 -5.28
CA PHE A 399 9.33 9.33 -4.09
C PHE A 399 8.18 9.84 -3.25
N ASP A 400 7.13 9.05 -3.23
CA ASP A 400 6.15 9.12 -2.16
C ASP A 400 6.67 8.18 -1.08
N PRO A 401 7.05 8.67 0.11
CA PRO A 401 7.37 7.76 1.19
C PRO A 401 6.17 6.83 1.37
N SER A 402 6.31 5.56 0.97
CA SER A 402 5.43 4.50 1.46
C SER A 402 5.32 4.76 2.96
N PRO A 403 4.10 4.86 3.50
CA PRO A 403 3.89 5.33 4.86
C PRO A 403 4.86 4.55 5.74
N GLU A 404 5.91 5.22 6.21
CA GLU A 404 6.73 4.72 7.30
C GLU A 404 5.74 4.27 8.36
N GLU A 405 6.04 3.16 9.02
CA GLU A 405 5.41 2.76 10.27
C GLU A 405 5.50 3.93 11.27
N THR A 406 4.65 4.94 11.13
CA THR A 406 3.91 5.37 12.29
C THR A 406 3.17 4.12 12.68
N GLU A 407 3.53 3.51 13.81
CA GLU A 407 2.54 2.85 14.64
C GLU A 407 1.22 3.58 14.39
N ILE A 408 0.17 2.87 13.95
CA ILE A 408 -1.16 3.48 13.91
C ILE A 408 -1.53 3.68 15.38
N THR A 409 -1.00 4.76 15.93
CA THR A 409 -1.26 5.20 17.29
C THR A 409 -2.73 5.50 17.30
N LYS A 410 -3.47 4.75 18.10
CA LYS A 410 -4.89 4.95 18.31
C LYS A 410 -5.16 6.44 18.56
N LEU A 411 -5.85 7.10 17.63
CA LEU A 411 -6.32 8.46 17.87
C LEU A 411 -7.23 8.43 19.10
N THR A 412 -7.13 9.42 19.98
CA THR A 412 -7.94 9.46 21.19
C THR A 412 -9.40 9.68 20.82
N ILE A 413 -10.23 8.63 20.97
CA ILE A 413 -11.69 8.70 20.84
C ILE A 413 -12.26 9.14 22.18
N LYS A 414 -12.85 10.34 22.23
CA LYS A 414 -13.36 10.96 23.46
C LYS A 414 -14.61 11.80 23.15
N PRO A 415 -15.68 11.20 22.59
CA PRO A 415 -16.88 11.95 22.24
C PRO A 415 -17.52 12.61 23.46
N PRO A 416 -18.24 13.74 23.28
CA PRO A 416 -19.02 14.35 24.37
C PRO A 416 -20.15 13.40 24.81
N MET A 417 -20.91 13.73 25.85
CA MET A 417 -22.14 12.99 26.20
C MET A 417 -23.21 13.18 25.11
N GLY A 418 -24.10 12.19 24.96
CA GLY A 418 -25.31 12.30 24.12
C GLY A 418 -25.37 11.39 22.91
N ARG A 419 -26.27 11.70 21.99
CA ARG A 419 -26.51 10.98 20.72
C ARG A 419 -26.15 11.88 19.54
N ILE A 420 -26.00 11.30 18.36
CA ILE A 420 -25.73 12.03 17.13
C ILE A 420 -26.81 11.76 16.08
N ALA A 421 -27.19 12.80 15.34
CA ALA A 421 -28.00 12.76 14.14
C ALA A 421 -27.21 13.40 13.00
N ILE A 422 -27.36 12.89 11.78
CA ILE A 422 -26.72 13.45 10.58
C ILE A 422 -27.80 13.80 9.57
N VAL A 423 -27.75 15.02 9.05
CA VAL A 423 -28.64 15.54 8.00
C VAL A 423 -27.76 16.01 6.86
N ALA A 424 -27.73 15.23 5.78
CA ALA A 424 -26.90 15.46 4.61
C ALA A 424 -27.75 15.96 3.43
N ASP A 425 -27.36 17.04 2.74
CA ASP A 425 -28.11 17.62 1.61
C ASP A 425 -28.17 16.72 0.37
N GLY A 426 -27.22 15.81 0.23
CA GLY A 426 -27.17 14.76 -0.79
C GLY A 426 -26.44 15.17 -2.05
N ASN A 427 -26.37 14.23 -3.00
CA ASN A 427 -25.67 14.42 -4.26
C ASN A 427 -26.53 15.17 -5.31
N SER A 428 -27.22 16.26 -4.95
CA SER A 428 -28.11 16.95 -5.90
C SER A 428 -28.10 18.46 -5.69
N PRO A 429 -27.51 19.25 -6.59
CA PRO A 429 -26.65 18.85 -7.71
C PRO A 429 -25.14 18.70 -7.35
N ASP A 430 -24.72 19.06 -6.13
CA ASP A 430 -23.32 18.90 -5.68
C ASP A 430 -23.05 17.46 -5.22
N PRO A 431 -22.01 16.76 -5.70
CA PRO A 431 -21.78 15.36 -5.36
C PRO A 431 -20.83 15.06 -4.18
N ASP A 432 -20.27 16.07 -3.50
CA ASP A 432 -19.34 15.88 -2.38
C ASP A 432 -19.85 14.97 -1.26
N ASP A 433 -21.16 14.96 -1.09
CA ASP A 433 -21.83 14.29 0.00
C ASP A 433 -21.74 12.75 -0.05
N LEU A 434 -21.39 12.18 -1.22
CA LEU A 434 -21.08 10.75 -1.35
C LEU A 434 -19.87 10.35 -0.48
N GLY A 435 -18.80 11.13 -0.55
CA GLY A 435 -17.58 10.89 0.22
C GLY A 435 -17.80 11.19 1.70
N GLY A 436 -18.47 12.32 2.00
CA GLY A 436 -18.85 12.72 3.36
C GLY A 436 -19.69 11.65 4.07
N THR A 437 -20.70 11.11 3.40
CA THR A 437 -21.57 10.04 3.92
C THR A 437 -20.80 8.77 4.23
N ALA A 438 -19.99 8.28 3.29
CA ALA A 438 -19.25 7.04 3.47
C ALA A 438 -18.23 7.14 4.61
N VAL A 439 -17.53 8.26 4.72
CA VAL A 439 -16.57 8.50 5.81
C VAL A 439 -17.28 8.65 7.15
N SER A 440 -18.41 9.37 7.22
CA SER A 440 -19.15 9.59 8.47
C SER A 440 -19.61 8.29 9.11
N ILE A 441 -20.21 7.40 8.31
CA ILE A 441 -20.68 6.08 8.77
C ILE A 441 -19.48 5.20 9.18
N ALA A 442 -18.40 5.20 8.38
CA ALA A 442 -17.19 4.45 8.69
C ALA A 442 -16.53 4.92 10.00
N LEU A 443 -16.43 6.23 10.22
CA LEU A 443 -15.86 6.83 11.44
C LEU A 443 -16.65 6.44 12.69
N LEU A 444 -17.98 6.48 12.62
CA LEU A 444 -18.83 6.11 13.75
C LEU A 444 -18.63 4.66 14.15
N ARG A 445 -18.58 3.74 13.17
CA ARG A 445 -18.31 2.33 13.44
C ARG A 445 -16.88 2.08 13.92
N ALA A 446 -15.89 2.67 13.25
CA ALA A 446 -14.48 2.53 13.61
C ALA A 446 -14.17 3.03 15.03
N SER A 447 -14.96 3.99 15.51
CA SER A 447 -14.83 4.56 16.85
C SER A 447 -15.66 3.83 17.92
N GLY A 448 -16.44 2.80 17.54
CA GLY A 448 -17.36 2.09 18.44
C GLY A 448 -18.56 2.95 18.90
N LEU A 449 -19.00 3.89 18.07
CA LEU A 449 -20.04 4.88 18.37
C LEU A 449 -21.28 4.74 17.48
N GLU A 450 -21.38 3.67 16.69
CA GLU A 450 -22.50 3.38 15.79
C GLU A 450 -23.85 3.38 16.53
N ASN A 451 -23.88 2.85 17.75
CA ASN A 451 -25.09 2.78 18.58
C ASN A 451 -25.58 4.15 19.10
N ARG A 452 -24.80 5.22 18.89
CA ARG A 452 -25.17 6.59 19.25
C ARG A 452 -25.77 7.36 18.08
N LEU A 453 -25.70 6.84 16.86
CA LEU A 453 -26.36 7.40 15.69
C LEU A 453 -27.85 7.05 15.76
N VAL A 454 -28.71 8.07 15.89
CA VAL A 454 -30.15 7.90 16.09
C VAL A 454 -31.02 8.44 14.97
N HIS A 455 -30.41 9.14 14.01
CA HIS A 455 -31.08 9.62 12.82
C HIS A 455 -30.03 9.82 11.73
N TYR A 456 -30.35 9.41 10.51
CA TYR A 456 -29.56 9.75 9.33
C TYR A 456 -30.52 10.01 8.16
N SER A 457 -30.46 11.21 7.61
CA SER A 457 -31.12 11.54 6.36
C SER A 457 -30.14 12.09 5.34
N HIS A 458 -30.41 11.83 4.07
CA HIS A 458 -29.68 12.37 2.93
C HIS A 458 -30.67 13.03 1.95
N SER A 459 -30.16 13.68 0.90
CA SER A 459 -30.99 14.30 -0.13
C SER A 459 -31.94 15.35 0.45
N CYS A 460 -31.41 16.21 1.31
CA CYS A 460 -32.17 17.25 2.00
C CYS A 460 -32.37 18.55 1.20
N ASP A 461 -31.81 18.68 -0.01
CA ASP A 461 -32.24 19.72 -0.99
C ASP A 461 -33.71 19.48 -1.39
N LEU A 462 -34.60 20.25 -0.77
CA LEU A 462 -36.05 20.04 -0.88
C LEU A 462 -36.67 20.76 -2.08
N ALA A 463 -36.23 21.97 -2.46
CA ALA A 463 -36.78 22.69 -3.60
C ALA A 463 -36.26 22.16 -4.94
N GLY A 464 -35.05 21.58 -4.96
CA GLY A 464 -34.36 21.12 -6.15
C GLY A 464 -33.92 22.26 -7.07
N ASP A 465 -32.88 21.99 -7.85
CA ASP A 465 -32.36 22.88 -8.87
C ASP A 465 -32.69 22.41 -10.31
N ASN A 466 -32.83 23.35 -11.24
CA ASN A 466 -32.92 23.10 -12.68
C ASN A 466 -31.57 22.68 -13.34
N ARG A 467 -30.48 22.56 -12.57
CA ARG A 467 -29.14 22.14 -13.02
C ARG A 467 -29.10 20.69 -13.51
N ILE A 468 -30.02 19.83 -13.04
CA ILE A 468 -30.08 18.42 -13.42
C ILE A 468 -31.48 18.00 -13.89
N SER A 469 -31.55 16.93 -14.67
CA SER A 469 -32.83 16.33 -15.07
C SER A 469 -33.44 15.52 -13.93
N GLU A 470 -34.76 15.35 -13.95
CA GLU A 470 -35.50 14.51 -12.99
C GLU A 470 -35.01 13.03 -12.99
N ALA A 471 -34.47 12.55 -14.11
CA ALA A 471 -33.86 11.22 -14.20
C ALA A 471 -32.51 11.17 -13.49
N ALA A 472 -31.67 12.18 -13.70
CA ALA A 472 -30.37 12.30 -13.04
C ALA A 472 -30.54 12.50 -11.52
N GLU A 473 -31.54 13.26 -11.09
CA GLU A 473 -31.92 13.38 -9.66
C GLU A 473 -32.25 12.00 -9.08
N LYS A 474 -33.07 11.19 -9.76
CA LYS A 474 -33.38 9.83 -9.31
C LYS A 474 -32.16 8.93 -9.18
N GLU A 475 -31.22 9.01 -10.13
CA GLU A 475 -29.97 8.26 -10.10
C GLU A 475 -29.09 8.67 -8.91
N ARG A 476 -28.98 9.97 -8.64
CA ARG A 476 -28.20 10.51 -7.52
C ARG A 476 -28.76 10.15 -6.16
N HIS A 477 -30.07 10.17 -6.00
CA HIS A 477 -30.72 9.69 -4.78
C HIS A 477 -30.44 8.19 -4.55
N ALA A 478 -30.46 7.38 -5.61
CA ALA A 478 -30.09 5.97 -5.53
C ALA A 478 -28.60 5.78 -5.15
N LEU A 479 -27.70 6.64 -5.66
CA LEU A 479 -26.29 6.65 -5.25
C LEU A 479 -26.12 7.03 -3.78
N MET A 480 -26.84 8.04 -3.27
CA MET A 480 -26.81 8.41 -1.85
C MET A 480 -27.33 7.28 -0.96
N GLN A 481 -28.45 6.66 -1.34
CA GLN A 481 -28.99 5.49 -0.62
C GLN A 481 -27.97 4.35 -0.62
N ALA A 482 -27.29 4.09 -1.74
CA ALA A 482 -26.23 3.09 -1.82
C ALA A 482 -25.01 3.46 -0.97
N ALA A 483 -24.58 4.72 -0.96
CA ALA A 483 -23.51 5.22 -0.11
C ALA A 483 -23.82 4.96 1.36
N CYS A 484 -25.07 5.16 1.79
CA CYS A 484 -25.53 4.83 3.13
C CYS A 484 -25.54 3.30 3.39
N ASP A 485 -26.40 2.57 2.67
CA ASP A 485 -26.71 1.18 2.96
C ASP A 485 -25.51 0.25 2.76
N VAL A 486 -24.72 0.48 1.71
CA VAL A 486 -23.54 -0.36 1.43
C VAL A 486 -22.44 -0.05 2.42
N THR A 487 -22.23 1.21 2.82
CA THR A 487 -21.24 1.52 3.88
C THR A 487 -21.67 0.87 5.19
N ALA A 488 -22.90 1.10 5.63
CA ALA A 488 -23.44 0.55 6.86
C ALA A 488 -23.36 -0.98 6.89
N ARG A 489 -23.74 -1.65 5.80
CA ARG A 489 -23.65 -3.11 5.67
C ARG A 489 -22.22 -3.63 5.70
N ARG A 490 -21.28 -2.94 5.03
CA ARG A 490 -19.86 -3.34 4.96
C ARG A 490 -19.15 -3.17 6.31
N TRP A 491 -19.46 -2.10 7.03
CA TRP A 491 -18.83 -1.77 8.33
C TRP A 491 -19.53 -2.44 9.53
N GLY A 492 -20.83 -2.72 9.40
CA GLY A 492 -21.67 -3.38 10.40
C GLY A 492 -22.11 -2.47 11.55
N GLY A 493 -23.06 -2.95 12.37
CA GLY A 493 -23.48 -2.29 13.61
C GLY A 493 -24.62 -1.25 13.49
N PHE A 494 -25.28 -1.17 12.33
CA PHE A 494 -26.35 -0.20 12.07
C PHE A 494 -27.73 -0.85 11.82
N ASP A 495 -27.93 -2.11 12.22
CA ASP A 495 -29.16 -2.88 11.90
C ASP A 495 -30.45 -2.23 12.45
N GLY A 496 -30.33 -1.38 13.47
CA GLY A 496 -31.44 -0.63 14.07
C GLY A 496 -31.72 0.74 13.43
N LEU A 497 -30.94 1.16 12.42
CA LEU A 497 -31.04 2.46 11.79
C LEU A 497 -31.66 2.32 10.38
N THR A 498 -32.53 3.26 10.02
CA THR A 498 -33.00 3.41 8.64
C THR A 498 -32.47 4.72 8.09
N PHE A 499 -31.74 4.66 6.98
CA PHE A 499 -31.33 5.84 6.23
C PHE A 499 -32.53 6.36 5.42
N LEU A 500 -32.81 7.65 5.53
CA LEU A 500 -34.02 8.26 4.97
C LEU A 500 -33.68 9.26 3.87
N ASP A 501 -34.32 9.10 2.71
CA ASP A 501 -34.31 10.10 1.65
C ASP A 501 -35.24 11.25 2.05
N ALA A 502 -34.67 12.40 2.39
CA ALA A 502 -35.42 13.52 2.95
C ALA A 502 -36.40 14.13 1.94
N LYS A 503 -36.04 14.25 0.67
CA LYS A 503 -36.92 14.78 -0.37
C LYS A 503 -38.14 13.89 -0.60
N TRP A 504 -37.94 12.59 -0.77
CA TRP A 504 -39.02 11.66 -1.11
C TRP A 504 -39.74 11.07 0.10
N GLN A 505 -39.12 11.08 1.28
CA GLN A 505 -39.69 10.57 2.53
C GLN A 505 -39.85 11.65 3.61
N LYS A 506 -39.98 12.92 3.21
CA LYS A 506 -40.00 14.11 4.08
C LYS A 506 -40.77 13.96 5.39
N GLU A 507 -42.04 13.53 5.34
CA GLU A 507 -42.86 13.38 6.56
C GLU A 507 -42.27 12.36 7.55
N LYS A 508 -41.72 11.25 7.03
CA LYS A 508 -41.06 10.21 7.83
C LYS A 508 -39.75 10.74 8.40
N THR A 509 -38.96 11.45 7.60
CA THR A 509 -37.69 12.07 8.00
C THR A 509 -37.88 13.08 9.12
N VAL A 510 -38.81 14.03 8.96
CA VAL A 510 -39.15 15.04 9.97
C VAL A 510 -39.65 14.39 11.26
N LYS A 511 -40.49 13.35 11.15
CA LYS A 511 -40.99 12.62 12.32
C LYS A 511 -39.88 11.89 13.08
N ASP A 512 -38.95 11.27 12.36
CA ASP A 512 -37.83 10.52 12.93
C ASP A 512 -36.85 11.45 13.67
N LEU A 513 -36.42 12.56 13.04
CA LEU A 513 -35.57 13.55 13.68
C LEU A 513 -36.28 14.27 14.84
N SER A 514 -37.57 14.60 14.71
CA SER A 514 -38.37 15.15 15.82
C SER A 514 -38.46 14.18 17.01
N ALA A 515 -38.59 12.87 16.75
CA ALA A 515 -38.55 11.87 17.82
C ALA A 515 -37.19 11.84 18.52
N ALA A 516 -36.08 11.91 17.75
CA ALA A 516 -34.74 12.02 18.31
C ALA A 516 -34.57 13.28 19.17
N ILE A 517 -35.05 14.45 18.72
CA ILE A 517 -35.05 15.71 19.48
C ILE A 517 -35.88 15.58 20.77
N ASN A 518 -37.07 14.97 20.68
CA ASN A 518 -37.96 14.81 21.83
C ASN A 518 -37.38 13.89 22.92
N ALA A 519 -36.54 12.93 22.54
CA ALA A 519 -35.85 12.04 23.46
C ALA A 519 -34.70 12.74 24.23
N SER A 520 -34.23 13.91 23.79
CA SER A 520 -33.08 14.60 24.39
C SER A 520 -33.28 15.01 25.85
N SER A 521 -32.20 14.95 26.61
CA SER A 521 -32.13 15.34 28.03
C SER A 521 -30.78 15.97 28.36
N LYS A 522 -30.57 16.39 29.62
CA LYS A 522 -29.28 16.95 30.03
C LYS A 522 -28.19 15.88 30.04
N GLU A 523 -28.56 14.67 30.43
CA GLU A 523 -27.69 13.50 30.54
C GLU A 523 -27.47 12.83 29.18
N ASP A 524 -28.39 13.05 28.24
CA ASP A 524 -28.36 12.51 26.88
C ASP A 524 -28.77 13.57 25.83
N PRO A 525 -27.91 14.58 25.58
CA PRO A 525 -28.19 15.62 24.58
C PRO A 525 -28.12 15.06 23.16
N LEU A 526 -28.76 15.74 22.20
CA LEU A 526 -28.65 15.39 20.78
C LEU A 526 -27.73 16.38 20.06
N TRP A 527 -26.76 15.85 19.34
CA TRP A 527 -25.89 16.60 18.44
C TRP A 527 -26.35 16.34 17.00
N ILE A 528 -26.70 17.38 16.27
CA ILE A 528 -27.10 17.29 14.87
C ILE A 528 -25.94 17.81 14.03
N ILE A 529 -25.48 16.99 13.08
CA ILE A 529 -24.52 17.38 12.05
C ILE A 529 -25.32 17.98 10.89
N GLU A 530 -25.03 19.23 10.58
CA GLU A 530 -25.61 19.96 9.45
C GLU A 530 -24.66 19.89 8.25
N ALA A 531 -24.82 18.84 7.45
CA ALA A 531 -24.00 18.55 6.28
C ALA A 531 -24.73 19.01 5.01
N GLY A 532 -24.96 20.31 4.88
CA GLY A 532 -25.64 20.88 3.72
C GLY A 532 -26.79 21.79 4.10
N GLU A 533 -28.04 21.31 4.10
CA GLU A 533 -29.21 22.20 4.26
C GLU A 533 -29.90 22.10 5.64
N PRO A 534 -30.28 23.24 6.25
CA PRO A 534 -30.89 23.28 7.58
C PRO A 534 -32.39 22.93 7.60
N ASP A 535 -33.04 22.75 6.45
CA ASP A 535 -34.51 22.72 6.38
C ASP A 535 -35.14 21.54 7.11
N ILE A 536 -34.59 20.34 6.97
CA ILE A 536 -35.05 19.16 7.72
C ILE A 536 -34.88 19.39 9.23
N ILE A 537 -33.81 20.06 9.65
CA ILE A 537 -33.57 20.42 11.05
C ILE A 537 -34.66 21.38 11.53
N GLY A 538 -34.94 22.44 10.77
CA GLY A 538 -35.97 23.44 11.09
C GLY A 538 -37.38 22.83 11.18
N MET A 539 -37.75 21.99 10.20
CA MET A 539 -39.03 21.28 10.20
C MET A 539 -39.16 20.32 11.40
N ALA A 540 -38.09 19.59 11.73
CA ALA A 540 -38.09 18.68 12.88
C ALA A 540 -38.18 19.43 14.23
N LEU A 541 -37.47 20.56 14.36
CA LEU A 541 -37.56 21.43 15.54
C LEU A 541 -38.98 21.99 15.71
N ALA A 542 -39.59 22.49 14.63
CA ALA A 542 -40.97 22.97 14.63
C ALA A 542 -41.97 21.87 15.05
N ALA A 543 -41.73 20.62 14.64
CA ALA A 543 -42.55 19.47 14.98
C ALA A 543 -42.25 18.87 16.37
N SER A 544 -41.27 19.39 17.11
CA SER A 544 -40.81 18.83 18.39
C SER A 544 -41.16 19.70 19.60
N LYS A 545 -40.93 19.20 20.81
CA LYS A 545 -41.25 19.92 22.05
C LYS A 545 -40.19 20.99 22.34
N LYS A 546 -40.59 22.26 22.33
CA LYS A 546 -39.71 23.41 22.69
C LYS A 546 -38.90 23.23 23.99
N SER A 547 -39.44 22.55 25.00
CA SER A 547 -38.72 22.27 26.25
C SER A 547 -37.47 21.40 26.09
N LYS A 548 -37.33 20.71 24.95
CA LYS A 548 -36.24 19.80 24.62
C LYS A 548 -35.11 20.47 23.83
N HIS A 549 -35.37 21.60 23.17
CA HIS A 549 -34.41 22.25 22.27
C HIS A 549 -33.12 22.70 22.98
N LYS A 550 -33.21 23.06 24.27
CA LYS A 550 -32.05 23.40 25.11
C LYS A 550 -31.05 22.24 25.34
N TYR A 551 -31.41 21.02 24.92
CA TYR A 551 -30.54 19.83 24.94
C TYR A 551 -30.11 19.40 23.53
N VAL A 552 -30.36 20.24 22.53
CA VAL A 552 -29.99 20.01 21.14
C VAL A 552 -28.87 20.97 20.78
N LYS A 553 -27.85 20.44 20.12
CA LYS A 553 -26.73 21.18 19.56
C LYS A 553 -26.67 20.93 18.07
N VAL A 554 -26.37 21.95 17.28
CA VAL A 554 -26.20 21.81 15.82
C VAL A 554 -24.76 22.17 15.49
N ILE A 555 -24.02 21.24 14.90
CA ILE A 555 -22.65 21.43 14.44
C ILE A 555 -22.71 21.81 12.97
N THR A 556 -21.98 22.87 12.61
CA THR A 556 -21.83 23.38 11.24
C THR A 556 -20.40 23.89 11.03
N HIS A 557 -19.89 23.83 9.79
CA HIS A 557 -18.53 24.23 9.46
C HIS A 557 -18.41 25.24 8.32
N HIS A 558 -19.45 25.45 7.52
CA HIS A 558 -19.34 26.24 6.29
C HIS A 558 -20.58 27.11 6.06
N PRO A 559 -20.42 28.45 5.85
CA PRO A 559 -21.53 29.36 5.61
C PRO A 559 -22.43 28.98 4.44
N ALA A 560 -21.92 28.29 3.41
CA ALA A 560 -22.78 27.87 2.30
C ALA A 560 -23.88 26.91 2.75
N ASN A 561 -23.64 26.10 3.78
CA ASN A 561 -24.65 25.19 4.33
C ASN A 561 -25.73 26.00 5.06
N ASP A 562 -25.28 26.88 5.97
CA ASP A 562 -26.13 27.78 6.74
C ASP A 562 -27.08 28.64 5.87
N ASP A 563 -26.57 29.08 4.71
CA ASP A 563 -27.25 29.96 3.76
C ASP A 563 -28.02 29.20 2.67
N ALA A 564 -27.97 27.85 2.65
CA ALA A 564 -28.63 27.02 1.62
C ALA A 564 -30.11 26.71 1.89
N GLY A 565 -30.63 26.99 3.09
CA GLY A 565 -32.02 26.65 3.43
C GLY A 565 -33.07 27.38 2.60
N ASP A 566 -34.00 26.64 2.00
CA ASP A 566 -35.13 27.14 1.23
C ASP A 566 -36.27 27.65 2.13
N PHE A 567 -36.48 26.99 3.28
CA PHE A 567 -37.63 27.21 4.16
C PHE A 567 -37.23 27.82 5.51
N TYR A 568 -36.02 27.55 5.97
CA TYR A 568 -35.46 28.05 7.21
C TYR A 568 -34.08 28.64 6.97
N THR A 569 -33.94 29.92 7.28
CA THR A 569 -32.62 30.55 7.45
C THR A 569 -31.92 29.98 8.68
N TRP A 570 -30.58 30.01 8.69
CA TRP A 570 -29.81 29.63 9.87
C TRP A 570 -30.26 30.33 11.15
N GLN A 571 -30.55 31.64 11.10
CA GLN A 571 -31.05 32.37 12.26
C GLN A 571 -32.39 31.81 12.78
N GLN A 572 -33.30 31.39 11.89
CA GLN A 572 -34.56 30.76 12.31
C GLN A 572 -34.33 29.39 12.98
N ILE A 573 -33.29 28.64 12.60
CA ILE A 573 -32.87 27.44 13.32
C ILE A 573 -32.43 27.80 14.74
N LEU A 574 -31.59 28.83 14.90
CA LEU A 574 -31.10 29.27 16.20
C LEU A 574 -32.22 29.82 17.11
N ASP A 575 -33.23 30.47 16.52
CA ASP A 575 -34.39 31.02 17.24
C ASP A 575 -35.25 29.95 17.93
N PHE A 576 -35.10 28.67 17.56
CA PHE A 576 -35.69 27.56 18.30
C PHE A 576 -35.04 27.32 19.68
N GLY A 577 -33.90 27.94 19.97
CA GLY A 577 -33.18 27.86 21.24
C GLY A 577 -32.25 26.64 21.35
N VAL A 578 -31.74 26.15 20.21
CA VAL A 578 -30.66 25.16 20.13
C VAL A 578 -29.29 25.84 20.29
N GLU A 579 -28.26 25.09 20.66
CA GLU A 579 -26.90 25.61 20.73
C GLU A 579 -26.18 25.45 19.38
N GLU A 580 -25.65 26.54 18.83
CA GLU A 580 -24.74 26.51 17.69
C GLU A 580 -23.35 26.03 18.12
N VAL A 581 -22.79 25.07 17.38
CA VAL A 581 -21.42 24.60 17.54
C VAL A 581 -20.70 24.79 16.20
N ARG A 582 -20.20 26.00 15.97
CA ARG A 582 -19.47 26.32 14.75
C ARG A 582 -18.00 25.89 14.84
N ILE A 583 -17.53 25.18 13.82
CA ILE A 583 -16.11 24.82 13.65
C ILE A 583 -15.54 25.46 12.37
N PRO A 584 -14.21 25.55 12.22
CA PRO A 584 -13.57 25.99 10.97
C PRO A 584 -14.00 25.16 9.76
N ASP A 585 -13.89 25.74 8.57
CA ASP A 585 -14.21 25.05 7.32
C ASP A 585 -13.32 23.81 7.10
N GLN A 586 -13.97 22.65 7.09
CA GLN A 586 -13.34 21.34 6.91
C GLN A 586 -12.85 21.09 5.48
N ASN A 587 -13.30 21.85 4.47
CA ASN A 587 -12.77 21.77 3.10
C ASN A 587 -11.25 21.96 3.06
N THR A 588 -10.71 22.74 4.00
CA THR A 588 -9.28 23.05 4.16
C THR A 588 -8.38 21.81 4.05
N ASN A 589 -8.77 20.70 4.69
CA ASN A 589 -7.92 19.50 4.81
C ASN A 589 -8.63 18.22 4.36
N LEU A 590 -9.92 18.29 4.01
CA LEU A 590 -10.75 17.14 3.65
C LEU A 590 -11.33 17.20 2.23
N LYS A 591 -11.15 18.33 1.52
CA LYS A 591 -11.30 18.45 0.06
C LYS A 591 -9.92 18.54 -0.60
N VAL A 592 -9.31 17.39 -0.84
CA VAL A 592 -7.89 17.29 -1.19
C VAL A 592 -7.67 16.70 -2.59
N ALA A 593 -6.43 16.67 -3.08
CA ALA A 593 -6.15 16.02 -4.35
C ALA A 593 -6.34 14.49 -4.24
N LEU A 594 -6.79 13.85 -5.32
CA LEU A 594 -7.03 12.39 -5.36
C LEU A 594 -5.90 11.52 -4.74
N PRO A 595 -4.59 11.80 -4.95
CA PRO A 595 -3.52 10.97 -4.40
C PRO A 595 -3.46 10.91 -2.87
N GLU A 596 -3.99 11.92 -2.16
CA GLU A 596 -4.06 11.90 -0.69
C GLU A 596 -4.95 10.75 -0.17
N TRP A 597 -5.80 10.18 -1.03
CA TRP A 597 -6.64 9.02 -0.78
C TRP A 597 -6.18 7.74 -1.49
N ASP A 598 -4.99 7.72 -2.10
CA ASP A 598 -4.44 6.52 -2.75
C ASP A 598 -4.25 5.37 -1.74
N TRP A 599 -4.05 5.68 -0.45
CA TRP A 599 -4.04 4.66 0.61
C TRP A 599 -5.35 3.89 0.69
N ALA A 600 -6.50 4.53 0.45
CA ALA A 600 -7.81 3.89 0.47
C ALA A 600 -8.12 3.19 -0.86
N LYS A 601 -7.72 3.81 -1.98
CA LYS A 601 -7.80 3.23 -3.33
C LYS A 601 -7.09 1.89 -3.43
N ASN A 602 -5.86 1.85 -2.90
CA ASN A 602 -4.97 0.71 -3.01
C ASN A 602 -5.10 -0.24 -1.81
N HIS A 603 -5.99 0.07 -0.84
CA HIS A 603 -6.19 -0.76 0.33
C HIS A 603 -6.81 -2.11 -0.07
N PRO A 604 -6.39 -3.25 0.52
CA PRO A 604 -6.97 -4.55 0.19
C PRO A 604 -8.37 -4.77 0.79
N ASP A 605 -8.69 -4.09 1.90
CA ASP A 605 -10.00 -4.24 2.54
C ASP A 605 -11.12 -3.55 1.72
N PRO A 606 -12.15 -4.29 1.29
CA PRO A 606 -13.23 -3.74 0.46
C PRO A 606 -14.08 -2.69 1.19
N ARG A 607 -14.06 -2.63 2.52
CA ARG A 607 -14.69 -1.56 3.31
C ARG A 607 -14.00 -0.22 3.04
N VAL A 608 -12.66 -0.25 2.96
CA VAL A 608 -11.83 0.94 2.72
C VAL A 608 -11.86 1.35 1.25
N GLN A 609 -11.77 0.40 0.31
CA GLN A 609 -11.93 0.68 -1.12
C GLN A 609 -13.28 1.30 -1.43
N TRP A 610 -14.34 0.85 -0.76
CA TRP A 610 -15.68 1.42 -0.92
C TRP A 610 -15.73 2.90 -0.57
N VAL A 611 -15.07 3.32 0.52
CA VAL A 611 -14.95 4.74 0.89
C VAL A 611 -14.28 5.51 -0.24
N TRP A 612 -13.15 5.03 -0.77
CA TRP A 612 -12.48 5.68 -1.90
C TRP A 612 -13.39 5.81 -3.13
N ILE A 613 -14.12 4.75 -3.48
CA ILE A 613 -15.03 4.71 -4.64
C ILE A 613 -16.08 5.82 -4.53
N GLN A 614 -16.64 6.10 -3.36
CA GLN A 614 -17.68 7.13 -3.22
C GLN A 614 -17.17 8.52 -3.59
N GLY A 615 -16.02 8.94 -3.06
CA GLY A 615 -15.42 10.22 -3.45
C GLY A 615 -14.94 10.23 -4.91
N LYS A 616 -14.58 9.07 -5.49
CA LYS A 616 -14.24 8.98 -6.92
C LYS A 616 -15.49 9.13 -7.80
N ILE A 617 -16.64 8.58 -7.42
CA ILE A 617 -17.92 8.79 -8.11
C ILE A 617 -18.27 10.28 -8.09
N ALA A 618 -18.08 10.94 -6.95
CA ALA A 618 -18.29 12.38 -6.84
C ALA A 618 -17.36 13.20 -7.76
N GLU A 619 -16.07 12.83 -7.82
CA GLU A 619 -15.09 13.53 -8.65
C GLU A 619 -15.37 13.38 -10.15
N VAL A 620 -15.82 12.22 -10.61
CA VAL A 620 -16.08 12.00 -12.05
C VAL A 620 -17.42 12.54 -12.52
N ASP A 621 -18.29 12.96 -11.59
CA ASP A 621 -19.56 13.60 -11.93
C ASP A 621 -19.34 14.94 -12.65
N ASP A 622 -20.14 15.21 -13.69
CA ASP A 622 -19.93 16.33 -14.62
C ASP A 622 -20.86 17.55 -14.37
N VAL A 623 -21.67 17.55 -13.31
CA VAL A 623 -22.62 18.65 -13.05
C VAL A 623 -21.93 19.88 -12.45
N VAL A 624 -20.90 19.67 -11.62
CA VAL A 624 -20.09 20.74 -11.06
C VAL A 624 -18.61 20.56 -11.37
N THR A 625 -17.89 21.65 -11.64
CA THR A 625 -16.48 21.59 -12.07
C THR A 625 -15.49 21.62 -10.91
N PHE A 626 -15.90 22.11 -9.73
CA PHE A 626 -15.00 22.28 -8.59
C PHE A 626 -14.66 20.97 -7.85
N GLN A 627 -15.36 19.88 -8.17
CA GLN A 627 -15.04 18.55 -7.66
C GLN A 627 -13.96 17.85 -8.49
N LYS A 628 -13.67 18.30 -9.71
CA LYS A 628 -12.69 17.66 -10.61
C LYS A 628 -11.28 17.65 -10.01
N GLY A 629 -10.65 16.48 -10.02
CA GLY A 629 -9.32 16.26 -9.44
C GLY A 629 -9.28 16.31 -7.91
N LYS A 630 -10.43 16.42 -7.24
CA LYS A 630 -10.56 16.48 -5.79
C LYS A 630 -11.28 15.27 -5.25
N TRP A 631 -10.87 14.84 -4.06
CA TRP A 631 -11.60 13.88 -3.24
C TRP A 631 -12.12 14.65 -2.03
N ASP A 632 -13.44 14.63 -1.82
CA ASP A 632 -14.12 15.45 -0.82
C ASP A 632 -14.88 14.58 0.21
N CYS A 633 -14.69 14.90 1.49
CA CYS A 633 -15.52 14.40 2.60
C CYS A 633 -15.68 15.43 3.71
N SER A 634 -15.63 16.72 3.36
CA SER A 634 -15.51 17.79 4.35
C SER A 634 -16.57 17.75 5.45
N ASP A 635 -17.82 17.37 5.15
CA ASP A 635 -18.90 17.19 6.14
C ASP A 635 -18.57 16.15 7.22
N ALA A 636 -17.85 15.09 6.87
CA ALA A 636 -17.40 14.09 7.83
C ALA A 636 -16.41 14.66 8.86
N GLY A 637 -15.80 15.81 8.59
CA GLY A 637 -14.97 16.54 9.54
C GLY A 637 -15.73 16.97 10.80
N MET A 638 -17.04 17.24 10.71
CA MET A 638 -17.87 17.52 11.89
C MET A 638 -18.08 16.27 12.75
N VAL A 639 -18.23 15.10 12.13
CA VAL A 639 -18.26 13.81 12.85
C VAL A 639 -16.90 13.56 13.50
N LEU A 640 -15.80 13.81 12.80
CA LEU A 640 -14.43 13.69 13.33
C LEU A 640 -14.19 14.60 14.54
N TYR A 641 -14.65 15.85 14.48
CA TYR A 641 -14.65 16.77 15.62
C TYR A 641 -15.45 16.23 16.80
N TRP A 642 -16.64 15.67 16.54
CA TRP A 642 -17.49 15.11 17.57
C TRP A 642 -16.85 13.89 18.26
N ILE A 643 -16.35 12.90 17.50
CA ILE A 643 -15.75 11.67 18.06
C ILE A 643 -14.48 11.93 18.87
N THR A 644 -13.72 13.00 18.54
CA THR A 644 -12.44 13.31 19.20
C THR A 644 -12.60 14.21 20.43
N GLY A 645 -13.78 14.81 20.63
CA GLY A 645 -14.12 15.53 21.86
C GLY A 645 -14.67 16.92 21.65
N ALA A 646 -15.71 17.05 20.84
CA ALA A 646 -16.42 18.30 20.63
C ALA A 646 -16.62 19.08 21.95
N THR A 647 -16.34 20.39 21.91
CA THR A 647 -16.34 21.33 23.04
C THR A 647 -15.30 21.06 24.16
N ASN A 648 -14.47 20.03 24.04
CA ASN A 648 -13.44 19.65 25.02
C ASN A 648 -12.18 19.05 24.36
N GLY A 649 -11.63 19.76 23.36
CA GLY A 649 -10.40 19.38 22.67
C GLY A 649 -10.57 18.55 21.40
N GLY A 650 -11.77 18.47 20.83
CA GLY A 650 -12.03 17.83 19.54
C GLY A 650 -11.24 18.49 18.39
N LEU A 651 -10.92 17.71 17.37
CA LEU A 651 -10.18 18.15 16.19
C LEU A 651 -11.01 19.14 15.37
N THR A 652 -10.74 20.43 15.52
CA THR A 652 -11.48 21.50 14.82
C THR A 652 -11.09 21.64 13.35
N LEU A 653 -10.01 21.00 12.91
CA LEU A 653 -9.56 20.93 11.51
C LEU A 653 -9.01 19.53 11.26
N GLY A 654 -9.92 18.58 11.05
CA GLY A 654 -9.54 17.19 10.79
C GLY A 654 -8.77 17.04 9.48
N THR A 655 -7.93 16.00 9.37
CA THR A 655 -7.18 15.71 8.15
C THR A 655 -7.51 14.31 7.62
N VAL A 656 -7.18 14.05 6.35
CA VAL A 656 -7.25 12.70 5.76
C VAL A 656 -6.45 11.69 6.58
N ASN A 657 -5.33 12.09 7.16
CA ASN A 657 -4.52 11.22 8.00
C ASN A 657 -5.21 10.86 9.33
N ASP A 658 -6.01 11.75 9.92
CA ASP A 658 -6.77 11.45 11.13
C ASP A 658 -7.87 10.42 10.85
N ILE A 659 -8.57 10.57 9.71
CA ILE A 659 -9.53 9.59 9.22
C ILE A 659 -8.84 8.25 8.96
N LYS A 660 -7.74 8.26 8.19
CA LYS A 660 -6.93 7.07 7.88
C LYS A 660 -6.56 6.32 9.16
N LYS A 661 -6.06 7.00 10.18
CA LYS A 661 -5.68 6.38 11.46
C LYS A 661 -6.86 5.68 12.14
N ILE A 662 -8.02 6.34 12.24
CA ILE A 662 -9.20 5.75 12.89
C ILE A 662 -9.70 4.55 12.10
N LEU A 663 -9.85 4.69 10.78
CA LEU A 663 -10.37 3.63 9.94
C LEU A 663 -9.42 2.43 9.93
N LEU A 664 -8.13 2.63 9.65
CA LEU A 664 -7.16 1.54 9.60
C LEU A 664 -6.94 0.88 10.96
N TYR A 665 -6.94 1.65 12.06
CA TYR A 665 -6.89 1.06 13.40
C TYR A 665 -8.05 0.07 13.60
N PHE A 666 -9.27 0.44 13.20
CA PHE A 666 -10.40 -0.49 13.26
C PHE A 666 -10.18 -1.71 12.36
N ILE A 667 -9.77 -1.52 11.10
CA ILE A 667 -9.56 -2.62 10.15
C ILE A 667 -8.52 -3.62 10.66
N GLU A 668 -7.42 -3.14 11.24
CA GLU A 668 -6.32 -3.96 11.73
C GLU A 668 -6.63 -4.69 13.04
N ASN A 669 -7.49 -4.09 13.88
CA ASN A 669 -7.83 -4.63 15.20
C ASN A 669 -9.20 -5.33 15.24
N SER A 670 -9.98 -5.32 14.16
CA SER A 670 -11.22 -6.09 14.02
C SER A 670 -10.93 -7.52 13.56
N LYS A 671 -10.10 -8.24 14.34
CA LYS A 671 -10.14 -9.70 14.37
C LYS A 671 -11.27 -10.06 15.34
N ASP A 672 -12.23 -10.87 14.89
CA ASP A 672 -13.45 -11.29 15.60
C ASP A 672 -14.67 -10.35 15.45
N HIS A 673 -15.42 -10.52 14.37
CA HIS A 673 -16.90 -10.53 14.36
C HIS A 673 -17.44 -11.26 13.14
#